data_AF-A0A5Q4H1T4-F1
#
_entry.id   AF-A0A5Q4H1T4-F1
#
_cell.length_a   1.000
_cell.length_b   1.000
_cell.length_c   1.000
_cell.angle_alpha   90.00
_cell.angle_beta   90.00
_cell.angle_gamma   90.00
#
_symmetry.space_group_name_H-M   'P 1'
#
loop_
_entity.id
_entity.type
_entity.pdbx_description
1 polymer ?
#
loop_
_entity_poly.entity_id
_entity_poly.type
_entity_poly.pdbx_seq_one_letter_code
_entity_poly.pdbx_strand_id
1 'polypeptide(L)'
;MIRYFSLVFPWIALGGLVIGSAGRLIADDRGEATSAESSARTREQIEQDWLRQLVVRPLPPEPLGNRPAAAVSTADDASGAVDGIVNGSYGFHTGLDPSPWWQVDLQQVVPVDRIVVYNRCDGDVHDRASRIQALISEDGEHWHSVYRHDGTPFFGQVDGKPLAIDAAGAMARFVRLQLPGPQYLHLDQVQVFRSGATENIALGKPADQSSASPWSRGSLSIAPDLVEDLATVIPEVADVIEVIERGQMLAADLQRRAVDIDEEICKLKRVRDELESGGNELAEDTLRDALLQAQWSVRRLALANPLLDFEDLLFVKRVPGSFTHMSDQYYGWFSRPGGGLYILENFKSDSPRLRHLTDGMPPGSFLRPDLSYDGRRVLFAYCRHVAGLDREPNKLDKSNVPEDAFYHLYEMNLDGSGLRRLTHGKYDDFDGRYLPDGRIVFLSTRRGQHLQTDLSSAYASQAGDLPDGYVRCGGGPERPVAVYTLHVIDRDGTNLRQISPFEMFEWTPSVDSDGRILYSRWDYVDRDNMPYMSLWSTLPDGTAPQAVYGNYTVDPHCFFEARRVPGSRKIVFTASAHHAQTGGSLVLLDPRRALDGGAGMTRLTPEVAFPETAEGWPATYFAGPLPLCENHYLVSWSAAPLPPGTPRPSWGMPGPANDLGIYLLDAFGNLNLIYRDAAIGSETPLPVRPRTVEPQIPLLSGECDSRFGQLLVQDVYQGLPEELRGTIRRLRVVGIPIKTHPTMNHPPIGLTRDDPGKFVLGSVPVEEDGSANLLVPAGVPFFLQTLNADGQAVQT
;
A
#
# COMPACT_ATOMS: atom_id res chain seq x y z
N MET A 1 32.78 -15.85 32.91
CA MET A 1 34.21 -15.45 32.92
C MET A 1 34.39 -14.69 31.60
N ILE A 2 34.28 -13.37 31.51
CA ILE A 2 35.03 -12.26 32.12
C ILE A 2 34.08 -11.03 32.22
N ARG A 3 34.23 -10.24 33.29
CA ARG A 3 33.43 -9.05 33.65
C ARG A 3 34.08 -7.78 33.11
N TYR A 4 33.30 -6.77 32.71
CA TYR A 4 33.65 -5.33 32.79
C TYR A 4 32.33 -4.54 32.89
N PHE A 5 31.89 -4.16 34.09
CA PHE A 5 32.09 -2.88 34.80
C PHE A 5 31.52 -1.63 34.12
N SER A 6 30.33 -1.26 34.60
CA SER A 6 29.64 0.01 34.41
C SER A 6 30.36 1.14 35.17
N LEU A 7 30.50 2.31 34.54
CA LEU A 7 30.83 3.57 35.21
C LEU A 7 29.81 4.63 34.78
N VAL A 8 29.08 5.12 35.78
CA VAL A 8 28.16 6.25 35.74
C VAL A 8 28.97 7.51 36.05
N PHE A 9 28.81 8.58 35.26
CA PHE A 9 29.06 9.95 35.73
C PHE A 9 28.01 10.91 35.15
N PRO A 10 27.48 11.86 35.95
CA PRO A 10 26.48 12.83 35.52
C PRO A 10 27.16 14.08 34.96
N TRP A 11 26.59 14.71 33.93
CA TRP A 11 27.00 16.04 33.49
C TRP A 11 26.00 17.10 33.97
N ILE A 12 26.54 18.03 34.74
CA ILE A 12 25.93 19.24 35.27
C ILE A 12 25.82 20.28 34.15
N ALA A 13 24.74 21.05 34.21
CA ALA A 13 24.41 22.18 33.38
C ALA A 13 25.48 23.28 33.35
N LEU A 14 25.68 23.86 32.16
CA LEU A 14 26.18 25.23 32.00
C LEU A 14 25.50 25.84 30.78
N GLY A 15 24.82 26.96 31.03
CA GLY A 15 24.01 27.69 30.07
C GLY A 15 24.84 28.37 28.98
N GLY A 16 24.27 28.40 27.78
CA GLY A 16 24.71 29.20 26.65
C GLY A 16 23.48 29.70 25.91
N LEU A 17 23.26 31.01 25.99
CA LEU A 17 22.21 31.79 25.36
C LEU A 17 22.27 31.62 23.83
N VAL A 18 21.17 31.21 23.19
CA VAL A 18 20.96 31.44 21.75
C VAL A 18 19.59 32.07 21.56
N ILE A 19 19.62 33.27 20.98
CA ILE A 19 18.49 34.15 20.74
C ILE A 19 17.68 33.57 19.57
N GLY A 20 16.48 33.05 19.87
CA GLY A 20 15.48 32.66 18.87
C GLY A 20 14.38 33.72 18.80
N SER A 21 14.21 34.32 17.62
CA SER A 21 13.19 35.32 17.30
C SER A 21 11.78 34.71 17.36
N ALA A 22 11.02 35.11 18.37
CA ALA A 22 9.60 34.84 18.49
C ALA A 22 8.78 35.75 17.56
N GLY A 23 8.18 35.16 16.52
CA GLY A 23 7.09 35.77 15.76
C GLY A 23 5.74 35.33 16.32
N ARG A 24 5.05 36.26 16.98
CA ARG A 24 3.77 36.08 17.67
C ARG A 24 2.63 35.72 16.72
N LEU A 25 1.87 34.68 17.10
CA LEU A 25 0.45 34.55 16.77
C LEU A 25 -0.31 35.68 17.46
N ILE A 26 -0.90 36.58 16.66
CA ILE A 26 -1.90 37.53 17.13
C ILE A 26 -3.25 36.99 16.67
N ALA A 27 -4.06 36.57 17.64
CA ALA A 27 -5.49 36.50 17.51
C ALA A 27 -6.02 37.93 17.56
N ASP A 28 -6.86 38.31 16.60
CA ASP A 28 -7.70 39.49 16.73
C ASP A 28 -9.15 39.14 16.40
N ASP A 29 -10.04 39.73 17.19
CA ASP A 29 -11.44 39.38 17.41
C ASP A 29 -12.35 40.18 16.45
N ARG A 30 -13.44 39.54 16.00
CA ARG A 30 -14.65 40.13 15.39
C ARG A 30 -14.52 40.97 14.11
N GLY A 31 -14.71 40.27 12.99
CA GLY A 31 -15.34 40.83 11.79
C GLY A 31 -16.49 39.93 11.37
N GLU A 32 -17.69 40.49 11.23
CA GLU A 32 -18.81 39.83 10.54
C GLU A 32 -18.37 39.47 9.12
N ALA A 33 -18.02 38.19 8.90
CA ALA A 33 -17.74 37.65 7.59
C ALA A 33 -18.98 36.92 7.10
N THR A 34 -19.69 37.52 6.15
CA THR A 34 -20.55 36.80 5.22
C THR A 34 -19.66 35.80 4.46
N SER A 35 -19.50 34.58 4.97
CA SER A 35 -18.77 33.51 4.30
C SER A 35 -19.65 32.95 3.19
N ALA A 36 -19.45 33.39 1.96
CA ALA A 36 -19.72 32.52 0.83
C ALA A 36 -18.79 31.30 1.02
N GLU A 37 -19.35 30.16 1.44
CA GLU A 37 -18.58 28.93 1.63
C GLU A 37 -17.85 28.61 0.32
N SER A 38 -16.51 28.57 0.35
CA SER A 38 -15.70 28.20 -0.79
C SER A 38 -15.99 26.76 -1.19
N SER A 39 -16.16 26.49 -2.50
CA SER A 39 -16.32 25.14 -3.03
C SER A 39 -15.24 24.19 -2.50
N ALA A 40 -15.61 22.96 -2.19
CA ALA A 40 -14.69 21.92 -1.71
C ALA A 40 -13.69 21.45 -2.77
N ARG A 41 -13.93 21.77 -4.05
CA ARG A 41 -13.07 21.44 -5.19
C ARG A 41 -13.14 22.56 -6.22
N THR A 42 -11.99 22.96 -6.75
CA THR A 42 -11.94 23.98 -7.82
C THR A 42 -11.76 23.34 -9.19
N ARG A 43 -11.99 24.14 -10.24
CA ARG A 43 -11.74 23.73 -11.63
C ARG A 43 -10.25 23.45 -11.85
N GLU A 44 -9.41 24.34 -11.34
CA GLU A 44 -7.95 24.28 -11.46
C GLU A 44 -7.42 23.00 -10.80
N GLN A 45 -7.99 22.59 -9.67
CA GLN A 45 -7.60 21.34 -9.01
C GLN A 45 -7.84 20.10 -9.88
N ILE A 46 -8.92 20.08 -10.67
CA ILE A 46 -9.21 18.99 -11.61
C ILE A 46 -8.20 18.99 -12.76
N GLU A 47 -7.94 20.17 -13.34
CA GLU A 47 -7.02 20.29 -14.48
C GLU A 47 -5.57 19.94 -14.08
N GLN A 48 -5.14 20.35 -12.89
CA GLN A 48 -3.84 19.98 -12.32
C GLN A 48 -3.73 18.48 -12.04
N ASP A 49 -4.83 17.84 -11.61
CA ASP A 49 -4.84 16.39 -11.39
C ASP A 49 -4.67 15.61 -12.70
N TRP A 50 -5.27 16.04 -13.81
CA TRP A 50 -5.05 15.40 -15.11
C TRP A 50 -3.60 15.53 -15.59
N LEU A 51 -2.99 16.70 -15.42
CA LEU A 51 -1.58 16.89 -15.75
C LEU A 51 -0.67 16.03 -14.87
N ARG A 52 -1.02 15.88 -13.58
CA ARG A 52 -0.31 14.96 -12.69
C ARG A 52 -0.41 13.53 -13.18
N GLN A 53 -1.62 13.07 -13.51
CA GLN A 53 -1.84 11.71 -14.02
C GLN A 53 -1.01 11.43 -15.28
N LEU A 54 -0.89 12.40 -16.18
CA LEU A 54 -0.09 12.29 -17.40
C LEU A 54 1.40 12.01 -17.09
N VAL A 55 1.92 12.60 -16.02
CA VAL A 55 3.31 12.39 -15.59
C VAL A 55 3.48 11.07 -14.84
N VAL A 56 2.61 10.78 -13.87
CA VAL A 56 2.88 9.70 -12.89
C VAL A 56 2.34 8.33 -13.28
N ARG A 57 1.25 8.24 -14.05
CA ARG A 57 0.65 6.94 -14.42
C ARG A 57 1.49 6.13 -15.41
N PRO A 58 2.22 6.75 -16.37
CA PRO A 58 3.10 6.00 -17.28
C PRO A 58 4.42 5.55 -16.65
N LEU A 59 4.72 5.96 -15.41
CA LEU A 59 5.99 5.65 -14.77
C LEU A 59 6.15 4.13 -14.60
N PRO A 60 7.33 3.57 -14.93
CA PRO A 60 7.58 2.16 -14.73
C PRO A 60 7.62 1.81 -13.23
N PRO A 61 7.29 0.57 -12.85
CA PRO A 61 7.46 0.12 -11.47
C PRO A 61 8.95 0.09 -11.09
N GLU A 62 9.25 0.39 -9.82
CA GLU A 62 10.59 0.23 -9.27
C GLU A 62 10.91 -1.26 -9.11
N PRO A 63 12.08 -1.75 -9.55
CA PRO A 63 12.41 -3.17 -9.42
C PRO A 63 12.61 -3.59 -7.94
N LEU A 64 12.24 -4.84 -7.61
CA LEU A 64 12.60 -5.47 -6.34
C LEU A 64 14.14 -5.46 -6.16
N GLY A 65 14.63 -4.97 -5.01
CA GLY A 65 16.05 -4.67 -4.76
C GLY A 65 17.07 -5.70 -5.27
N ASN A 66 18.21 -5.21 -5.77
CA ASN A 66 19.40 -5.93 -6.26
C ASN A 66 19.15 -7.23 -7.06
N ARG A 67 18.06 -7.34 -7.81
CA ARG A 67 18.18 -8.09 -9.07
C ARG A 67 19.11 -7.28 -9.97
N PRO A 68 20.08 -7.91 -10.66
CA PRO A 68 20.79 -7.22 -11.73
C PRO A 68 19.70 -6.77 -12.69
N ALA A 69 19.41 -5.47 -12.70
CA ALA A 69 18.64 -4.87 -13.77
C ALA A 69 19.31 -5.39 -15.05
N ALA A 70 18.50 -5.91 -15.97
CA ALA A 70 18.97 -6.39 -17.26
C ALA A 70 20.05 -5.41 -17.76
N ALA A 71 21.29 -5.89 -17.90
CA ALA A 71 22.53 -5.11 -17.96
C ALA A 71 22.31 -3.60 -18.14
N VAL A 72 22.16 -2.88 -17.01
CA VAL A 72 22.09 -1.40 -17.03
C VAL A 72 23.25 -0.92 -17.86
N SER A 73 22.98 -0.10 -18.88
CA SER A 73 24.05 0.40 -19.72
C SER A 73 24.98 1.26 -18.86
N THR A 74 26.25 1.35 -19.24
CA THR A 74 27.19 2.22 -18.54
C THR A 74 26.71 3.67 -18.52
N ALA A 75 26.01 4.11 -19.56
CA ALA A 75 25.42 5.44 -19.63
C ALA A 75 24.25 5.64 -18.65
N ASP A 76 23.34 4.66 -18.55
CA ASP A 76 22.18 4.76 -17.65
C ASP A 76 22.60 4.82 -16.17
N ASP A 77 23.61 4.03 -15.78
CA ASP A 77 24.16 4.07 -14.41
C ASP A 77 24.95 5.36 -14.17
N ALA A 78 25.83 5.74 -15.11
CA ALA A 78 26.67 6.92 -14.98
C ALA A 78 25.86 8.22 -14.85
N SER A 79 24.66 8.27 -15.43
CA SER A 79 23.79 9.45 -15.36
C SER A 79 23.34 9.81 -13.94
N GLY A 80 23.32 8.84 -13.01
CA GLY A 80 23.02 9.11 -11.60
C GLY A 80 24.08 9.95 -10.88
N ALA A 81 25.30 10.10 -11.42
CA ALA A 81 26.28 11.05 -10.84
C ALA A 81 26.01 12.51 -11.23
N VAL A 82 25.00 12.78 -12.06
CA VAL A 82 24.64 14.11 -12.53
C VAL A 82 23.13 14.35 -12.49
N ASP A 83 22.40 13.64 -11.64
CA ASP A 83 20.92 13.70 -11.55
C ASP A 83 20.40 14.81 -10.61
N GLY A 84 21.25 15.32 -9.72
CA GLY A 84 20.94 16.38 -8.77
C GLY A 84 20.72 15.88 -7.35
N ILE A 85 20.73 14.56 -7.13
CA ILE A 85 20.48 13.92 -5.85
C ILE A 85 21.79 13.85 -5.07
N VAL A 86 21.79 14.39 -3.85
CA VAL A 86 22.92 14.30 -2.90
C VAL A 86 22.38 13.69 -1.62
N ASN A 87 22.43 12.37 -1.52
CA ASN A 87 21.84 11.63 -0.39
C ASN A 87 22.87 10.80 0.38
N GLY A 88 24.15 10.86 0.00
CA GLY A 88 25.23 10.11 0.62
C GLY A 88 25.26 8.64 0.21
N SER A 89 24.37 8.18 -0.67
CA SER A 89 24.52 6.91 -1.37
C SER A 89 25.39 7.09 -2.62
N TYR A 90 25.39 6.12 -3.53
CA TYR A 90 26.07 6.26 -4.82
C TYR A 90 25.02 6.50 -5.91
N GLY A 91 25.26 7.50 -6.76
CA GLY A 91 24.50 7.73 -7.99
C GLY A 91 24.88 6.76 -9.11
N PHE A 92 26.10 6.22 -9.10
CA PHE A 92 26.56 5.21 -10.06
C PHE A 92 27.58 4.24 -9.43
N HIS A 93 27.83 3.09 -10.07
CA HIS A 93 28.78 2.11 -9.57
C HIS A 93 29.47 1.28 -10.67
N THR A 94 30.76 1.51 -10.91
CA THR A 94 31.54 0.67 -11.83
C THR A 94 31.77 -0.73 -11.27
N GLY A 95 32.09 -1.69 -12.14
CA GLY A 95 32.69 -2.97 -11.73
C GLY A 95 34.10 -2.79 -11.13
N LEU A 96 34.72 -3.91 -10.78
CA LEU A 96 36.13 -3.93 -10.36
C LEU A 96 37.03 -3.84 -11.59
N ASP A 97 37.40 -2.63 -11.98
CA ASP A 97 38.18 -2.38 -13.19
C ASP A 97 39.64 -2.07 -12.86
N PRO A 98 40.60 -2.31 -13.78
CA PRO A 98 42.02 -1.97 -13.57
C PRO A 98 42.31 -0.48 -13.38
N SER A 99 41.43 0.40 -13.88
CA SER A 99 41.48 1.87 -13.73
C SER A 99 40.08 2.44 -14.00
N PRO A 100 39.11 2.26 -13.07
CA PRO A 100 37.72 2.63 -13.30
C PRO A 100 37.58 4.13 -13.54
N TRP A 101 36.67 4.51 -14.42
CA TRP A 101 36.41 5.91 -14.74
C TRP A 101 34.92 6.19 -14.92
N TRP A 102 34.54 7.43 -14.62
CA TRP A 102 33.25 8.03 -14.92
C TRP A 102 33.50 9.34 -15.67
N GLN A 103 32.66 9.68 -16.64
CA GLN A 103 32.80 10.91 -17.41
C GLN A 103 31.44 11.53 -17.76
N VAL A 104 31.44 12.85 -17.95
CA VAL A 104 30.29 13.61 -18.47
C VAL A 104 30.68 14.39 -19.72
N ASP A 105 29.79 14.40 -20.72
CA ASP A 105 29.86 15.26 -21.91
C ASP A 105 29.03 16.53 -21.67
N LEU A 106 29.70 17.67 -21.49
CA LEU A 106 29.09 18.98 -21.32
C LEU A 106 28.45 19.52 -22.62
N GLN A 107 28.56 18.76 -23.72
CA GLN A 107 28.04 18.99 -25.08
C GLN A 107 28.68 20.16 -25.85
N GLN A 108 29.36 21.07 -25.14
CA GLN A 108 30.08 22.21 -25.69
C GLN A 108 31.39 22.44 -24.93
N VAL A 109 32.41 22.95 -25.63
CA VAL A 109 33.69 23.32 -25.01
C VAL A 109 33.50 24.60 -24.20
N VAL A 110 33.75 24.53 -22.89
CA VAL A 110 33.48 25.61 -21.93
C VAL A 110 34.65 25.77 -20.95
N PRO A 111 34.88 26.97 -20.40
CA PRO A 111 35.88 27.15 -19.34
C PRO A 111 35.36 26.57 -18.02
N VAL A 112 35.94 25.47 -17.57
CA VAL A 112 35.62 24.81 -16.30
C VAL A 112 36.47 25.40 -15.19
N ASP A 113 35.81 25.95 -14.17
CA ASP A 113 36.46 26.62 -13.03
C ASP A 113 36.55 25.68 -11.83
N ARG A 114 35.45 24.96 -11.54
CA ARG A 114 35.38 24.10 -10.36
C ARG A 114 34.63 22.80 -10.66
N ILE A 115 35.16 21.69 -10.17
CA ILE A 115 34.49 20.38 -10.15
C ILE A 115 34.28 20.00 -8.68
N VAL A 116 33.04 19.73 -8.27
CA VAL A 116 32.69 19.35 -6.90
C VAL A 116 32.23 17.90 -6.90
N VAL A 117 32.86 17.08 -6.09
CA VAL A 117 32.64 15.63 -6.03
C VAL A 117 32.12 15.23 -4.66
N TYR A 118 30.91 14.70 -4.63
CA TYR A 118 30.30 14.11 -3.44
C TYR A 118 30.59 12.61 -3.42
N ASN A 119 31.28 12.15 -2.38
CA ASN A 119 31.60 10.74 -2.24
C ASN A 119 30.43 9.95 -1.65
N ARG A 120 30.43 8.64 -1.91
CA ARG A 120 29.55 7.68 -1.25
C ARG A 120 29.86 7.64 0.25
N CYS A 121 28.83 7.79 1.08
CA CYS A 121 28.91 7.88 2.54
C CYS A 121 28.19 6.74 3.27
N ASP A 122 27.39 5.91 2.58
CA ASP A 122 26.78 4.72 3.16
C ASP A 122 27.79 3.56 3.27
N GLY A 123 28.01 3.10 4.50
CA GLY A 123 28.94 2.01 4.84
C GLY A 123 30.43 2.41 4.86
N ASP A 124 31.29 1.43 5.11
CA ASP A 124 32.74 1.62 5.26
C ASP A 124 33.48 1.52 3.92
N VAL A 125 33.10 2.33 2.93
CA VAL A 125 33.62 2.23 1.54
C VAL A 125 34.17 3.53 0.93
N HIS A 126 34.10 4.65 1.66
CA HIS A 126 34.50 5.99 1.20
C HIS A 126 35.99 6.07 0.78
N ASP A 127 36.87 5.29 1.42
CA ASP A 127 38.31 5.24 1.12
C ASP A 127 38.63 4.80 -0.33
N ARG A 128 37.70 4.17 -1.03
CA ARG A 128 37.91 3.71 -2.42
C ARG A 128 38.18 4.85 -3.39
N ALA A 129 37.64 6.05 -3.12
CA ALA A 129 37.85 7.25 -3.93
C ALA A 129 39.08 8.08 -3.50
N SER A 130 39.82 7.68 -2.46
CA SER A 130 40.94 8.46 -1.88
C SER A 130 42.07 8.83 -2.84
N ARG A 131 42.19 8.12 -3.98
CA ARG A 131 43.22 8.36 -5.01
C ARG A 131 42.65 8.89 -6.33
N ILE A 132 41.45 9.46 -6.31
CA ILE A 132 40.77 9.96 -7.51
C ILE A 132 41.58 11.04 -8.24
N GLN A 133 41.50 11.03 -9.56
CA GLN A 133 42.09 12.03 -10.44
C GLN A 133 41.00 12.64 -11.30
N ALA A 134 41.08 13.95 -11.53
CA ALA A 134 40.22 14.63 -12.49
C ALA A 134 41.01 14.93 -13.76
N LEU A 135 40.45 14.53 -14.89
CA LEU A 135 40.95 14.80 -16.22
C LEU A 135 39.89 15.57 -17.01
N ILE A 136 40.34 16.39 -17.94
CA ILE A 136 39.48 17.12 -18.86
C ILE A 136 39.95 16.94 -20.31
N SER A 137 39.06 17.15 -21.26
CA SER A 137 39.34 17.07 -22.69
C SER A 137 38.37 17.93 -23.51
N GLU A 138 38.83 18.48 -24.63
CA GLU A 138 37.98 19.17 -25.60
C GLU A 138 37.36 18.22 -26.63
N ASP A 139 38.03 17.09 -26.92
CA ASP A 139 37.71 16.16 -28.00
C ASP A 139 37.33 14.73 -27.53
N GLY A 140 37.58 14.39 -26.27
CA GLY A 140 37.34 13.07 -25.70
C GLY A 140 38.45 12.04 -25.96
N GLU A 141 39.48 12.43 -26.73
CA GLU A 141 40.63 11.60 -27.10
C GLU A 141 41.89 12.01 -26.34
N HIS A 142 42.15 13.32 -26.25
CA HIS A 142 43.32 13.89 -25.59
C HIS A 142 42.98 14.41 -24.20
N TRP A 143 43.46 13.72 -23.18
CA TRP A 143 43.13 13.99 -21.78
C TRP A 143 44.30 14.65 -21.04
N HIS A 144 43.97 15.68 -20.26
CA HIS A 144 44.93 16.38 -19.40
C HIS A 144 44.44 16.35 -17.95
N SER A 145 45.34 15.95 -17.05
CA SER A 145 45.06 15.87 -15.61
C SER A 145 45.06 17.27 -15.01
N VAL A 146 43.94 17.67 -14.40
CA VAL A 146 43.83 18.93 -13.64
C VAL A 146 43.98 18.71 -12.13
N TYR A 147 43.74 17.48 -11.66
CA TYR A 147 43.85 17.16 -10.24
C TYR A 147 44.24 15.71 -9.98
N ARG A 148 44.98 15.49 -8.89
CA ARG A 148 45.25 14.17 -8.30
C ARG A 148 45.09 14.27 -6.79
N HIS A 149 44.25 13.43 -6.23
CA HIS A 149 44.05 13.40 -4.78
C HIS A 149 45.25 12.77 -4.07
N ASP A 150 45.48 13.19 -2.82
CA ASP A 150 46.68 12.87 -2.04
C ASP A 150 46.58 11.53 -1.27
N GLY A 151 45.45 10.83 -1.38
CA GLY A 151 45.19 9.59 -0.65
C GLY A 151 44.43 9.81 0.66
N THR A 152 44.08 11.04 1.01
CA THR A 152 43.21 11.29 2.18
C THR A 152 41.76 10.91 1.86
N PRO A 153 40.99 10.41 2.84
CA PRO A 153 39.57 10.17 2.64
C PRO A 153 38.79 11.48 2.62
N PHE A 154 37.75 11.55 1.78
CA PHE A 154 36.81 12.67 1.73
C PHE A 154 35.37 12.13 1.65
N PHE A 155 34.42 12.95 2.11
CA PHE A 155 33.01 12.61 2.15
C PHE A 155 32.22 13.59 1.27
N GLY A 156 31.20 14.25 1.79
CA GLY A 156 30.23 14.99 0.97
C GLY A 156 28.97 15.26 1.77
N GLN A 157 27.96 14.41 1.58
CA GLN A 157 26.63 14.63 2.16
C GLN A 157 26.64 14.62 3.70
N VAL A 158 27.33 13.66 4.33
CA VAL A 158 27.26 13.44 5.78
C VAL A 158 27.99 14.47 6.62
N ASP A 159 29.03 15.11 6.06
CA ASP A 159 29.85 16.10 6.76
C ASP A 159 29.79 17.50 6.14
N GLY A 160 29.07 17.65 5.03
CA GLY A 160 28.95 18.88 4.26
C GLY A 160 30.25 19.32 3.57
N LYS A 161 31.23 18.40 3.39
CA LYS A 161 32.56 18.72 2.85
C LYS A 161 32.90 17.84 1.64
N PRO A 162 32.25 18.07 0.49
CA PRO A 162 32.63 17.40 -0.76
C PRO A 162 34.03 17.83 -1.21
N LEU A 163 34.67 17.01 -2.04
CA LEU A 163 35.94 17.36 -2.66
C LEU A 163 35.72 18.45 -3.72
N ALA A 164 36.29 19.63 -3.49
CA ALA A 164 36.28 20.73 -4.45
C ALA A 164 37.61 20.81 -5.19
N ILE A 165 37.56 20.62 -6.51
CA ILE A 165 38.70 20.64 -7.42
C ILE A 165 38.68 21.96 -8.20
N ASP A 166 39.77 22.70 -8.13
CA ASP A 166 40.01 23.90 -8.94
C ASP A 166 40.58 23.48 -10.31
N ALA A 167 39.86 23.80 -11.38
CA ALA A 167 40.25 23.52 -12.76
C ALA A 167 40.82 24.76 -13.47
N ALA A 168 40.95 25.89 -12.77
CA ALA A 168 41.61 27.12 -13.22
C ALA A 168 41.11 27.67 -14.57
N GLY A 169 39.82 27.49 -14.87
CA GLY A 169 39.21 27.96 -16.11
C GLY A 169 39.63 27.19 -17.36
N ALA A 170 40.14 25.97 -17.22
CA ALA A 170 40.58 25.17 -18.35
C ALA A 170 39.42 24.82 -19.31
N MET A 171 39.70 24.88 -20.61
CA MET A 171 38.70 24.61 -21.64
C MET A 171 38.43 23.11 -21.73
N ALA A 172 37.18 22.71 -21.57
CA ALA A 172 36.77 21.32 -21.60
C ALA A 172 35.36 21.14 -22.17
N ARG A 173 35.17 20.08 -22.94
CA ARG A 173 33.85 19.51 -23.24
C ARG A 173 33.58 18.29 -22.36
N PHE A 174 34.60 17.50 -22.08
CA PHE A 174 34.50 16.28 -21.29
C PHE A 174 35.23 16.44 -19.96
N VAL A 175 34.60 16.00 -18.88
CA VAL A 175 35.20 15.88 -17.54
C VAL A 175 35.19 14.40 -17.15
N ARG A 176 36.34 13.86 -16.76
CA ARG A 176 36.49 12.46 -16.34
C ARG A 176 37.08 12.38 -14.93
N LEU A 177 36.45 11.57 -14.08
CA LEU A 177 36.98 11.15 -12.79
C LEU A 177 37.49 9.71 -12.92
N GLN A 178 38.72 9.46 -12.49
CA GLN A 178 39.37 8.16 -12.67
C GLN A 178 40.23 7.76 -11.46
N LEU A 179 40.24 6.47 -11.12
CA LEU A 179 41.13 5.92 -10.09
C LEU A 179 42.37 5.25 -10.71
N PRO A 180 43.56 5.40 -10.10
CA PRO A 180 44.75 4.68 -10.51
C PRO A 180 44.75 3.27 -9.91
N GLY A 181 44.64 2.26 -10.76
CA GLY A 181 44.77 0.85 -10.37
C GLY A 181 43.42 0.18 -10.02
N PRO A 182 43.46 -1.14 -9.74
CA PRO A 182 42.26 -1.95 -9.62
C PRO A 182 41.35 -1.52 -8.48
N GLN A 183 40.14 -1.02 -8.79
CA GLN A 183 39.17 -0.55 -7.80
C GLN A 183 37.75 -0.46 -8.38
N TYR A 184 36.74 -0.28 -7.52
CA TYR A 184 35.41 0.19 -7.87
C TYR A 184 35.34 1.72 -7.79
N LEU A 185 34.81 2.39 -8.81
CA LEU A 185 34.47 3.81 -8.73
C LEU A 185 32.96 3.95 -8.51
N HIS A 186 32.60 4.65 -7.45
CA HIS A 186 31.22 4.96 -7.11
C HIS A 186 31.20 6.29 -6.35
N LEU A 187 30.38 7.22 -6.79
CA LEU A 187 30.23 8.54 -6.17
C LEU A 187 28.75 8.85 -6.02
N ASP A 188 28.42 9.73 -5.08
CA ASP A 188 27.06 10.23 -4.86
C ASP A 188 26.68 11.14 -6.04
N GLN A 189 27.45 12.22 -6.22
CA GLN A 189 27.14 13.27 -7.19
C GLN A 189 28.40 13.99 -7.67
N VAL A 190 28.38 14.46 -8.92
CA VAL A 190 29.43 15.27 -9.54
C VAL A 190 28.82 16.55 -10.10
N GLN A 191 29.36 17.69 -9.70
CA GLN A 191 28.92 19.00 -10.15
C GLN A 191 30.07 19.72 -10.85
N VAL A 192 29.78 20.41 -11.95
CA VAL A 192 30.77 21.16 -12.74
C VAL A 192 30.29 22.59 -12.89
N PHE A 193 31.18 23.56 -12.68
CA PHE A 193 30.86 24.99 -12.69
C PHE A 193 31.79 25.76 -13.63
N ARG A 194 31.24 26.78 -14.31
CA ARG A 194 32.01 27.76 -15.09
C ARG A 194 32.51 28.89 -14.20
N SER A 195 33.51 29.62 -14.67
CA SER A 195 34.04 30.78 -13.95
C SER A 195 32.95 31.84 -13.73
N GLY A 196 32.67 32.15 -12.46
CA GLY A 196 31.63 33.10 -12.05
C GLY A 196 30.19 32.59 -12.11
N ALA A 197 29.94 31.31 -12.46
CA ALA A 197 28.60 30.71 -12.48
C ALA A 197 28.30 29.92 -11.20
N THR A 198 27.05 29.99 -10.74
CA THR A 198 26.53 29.18 -9.61
C THR A 198 25.76 27.95 -10.04
N GLU A 199 25.51 27.80 -11.35
CA GLU A 199 24.76 26.69 -11.94
C GLU A 199 25.66 25.48 -12.22
N ASN A 200 25.19 24.28 -11.85
CA ASN A 200 25.85 23.02 -12.20
C ASN A 200 25.60 22.68 -13.67
N ILE A 201 26.59 22.91 -14.53
CA ILE A 201 26.47 22.67 -15.97
C ILE A 201 26.52 21.20 -16.37
N ALA A 202 26.82 20.29 -15.43
CA ALA A 202 26.79 18.85 -15.67
C ALA A 202 25.41 18.24 -15.41
N LEU A 203 24.49 18.95 -14.74
CA LEU A 203 23.17 18.44 -14.37
C LEU A 203 22.40 17.92 -15.61
N GLY A 204 21.98 16.66 -15.56
CA GLY A 204 21.24 15.98 -16.63
C GLY A 204 21.99 15.79 -17.95
N LYS A 205 23.32 16.00 -17.98
CA LYS A 205 24.13 15.84 -19.19
C LYS A 205 24.48 14.37 -19.46
N PRO A 206 24.70 13.98 -20.73
CA PRO A 206 25.11 12.61 -21.06
C PRO A 206 26.38 12.23 -20.30
N ALA A 207 26.31 11.12 -19.57
CA ALA A 207 27.43 10.56 -18.81
C ALA A 207 27.67 9.11 -19.22
N ASP A 208 28.88 8.62 -18.97
CA ASP A 208 29.28 7.25 -19.23
C ASP A 208 30.37 6.80 -18.25
N GLN A 209 30.62 5.49 -18.16
CA GLN A 209 31.61 4.93 -17.25
C GLN A 209 32.29 3.67 -17.81
N SER A 210 33.39 3.24 -17.18
CA SER A 210 34.24 2.15 -17.67
C SER A 210 33.54 0.79 -17.75
N SER A 211 32.63 0.49 -16.82
CA SER A 211 31.86 -0.74 -16.77
C SER A 211 30.64 -0.56 -15.85
N ALA A 212 29.61 -1.39 -16.00
CA ALA A 212 28.52 -1.48 -15.05
C ALA A 212 28.80 -2.61 -14.05
N SER A 213 28.43 -2.41 -12.78
CA SER A 213 28.53 -3.43 -11.74
C SER A 213 27.19 -4.15 -11.53
N PRO A 214 27.18 -5.26 -10.77
CA PRO A 214 25.93 -5.86 -10.29
C PRO A 214 25.10 -4.92 -9.39
N TRP A 215 25.67 -3.80 -8.92
CA TRP A 215 25.00 -2.78 -8.11
C TRP A 215 24.57 -1.56 -8.92
N SER A 216 24.87 -1.51 -10.22
CA SER A 216 24.44 -0.42 -11.10
C SER A 216 22.92 -0.33 -11.17
N ARG A 217 22.40 0.90 -11.20
CA ARG A 217 20.96 1.20 -11.24
C ARG A 217 20.70 2.21 -12.37
N GLY A 218 19.66 1.99 -13.17
CA GLY A 218 19.21 3.05 -14.08
C GLY A 218 18.65 4.21 -13.26
N SER A 219 19.03 5.44 -13.56
CA SER A 219 18.51 6.63 -12.87
C SER A 219 17.07 6.94 -13.31
N LEU A 220 16.12 6.15 -12.83
CA LEU A 220 14.72 6.55 -12.71
C LEU A 220 14.26 6.28 -11.27
N SER A 221 15.02 6.78 -10.29
CA SER A 221 14.40 7.13 -9.01
C SER A 221 13.94 8.58 -9.12
N ILE A 222 12.68 8.75 -9.47
CA ILE A 222 12.05 10.07 -9.45
C ILE A 222 11.95 10.47 -7.98
N ALA A 223 12.70 11.50 -7.59
CA ALA A 223 12.49 12.18 -6.33
C ALA A 223 11.01 12.60 -6.23
N PRO A 224 10.34 12.45 -5.08
CA PRO A 224 8.95 12.88 -4.88
C PRO A 224 8.65 14.34 -5.28
N ASP A 225 9.71 15.14 -5.46
CA ASP A 225 9.70 16.57 -5.75
C ASP A 225 9.65 16.89 -7.28
N LEU A 226 9.65 15.88 -8.17
CA LEU A 226 9.59 16.07 -9.64
C LEU A 226 8.23 16.58 -10.18
N VAL A 227 7.29 16.93 -9.31
CA VAL A 227 6.00 17.54 -9.67
C VAL A 227 5.89 18.97 -9.10
N GLU A 228 7.02 19.67 -8.95
CA GLU A 228 6.99 21.05 -8.42
C GLU A 228 6.40 22.08 -9.40
N ASP A 229 6.39 21.80 -10.71
CA ASP A 229 5.71 22.68 -11.67
C ASP A 229 4.93 21.94 -12.77
N LEU A 230 3.74 21.47 -12.43
CA LEU A 230 2.75 20.96 -13.40
C LEU A 230 2.38 21.98 -14.50
N ALA A 231 2.70 23.27 -14.33
CA ALA A 231 2.53 24.25 -15.39
C ALA A 231 3.50 24.02 -16.56
N THR A 232 4.59 23.29 -16.37
CA THR A 232 5.59 22.97 -17.41
C THR A 232 5.35 21.66 -18.15
N VAL A 233 4.32 20.89 -17.76
CA VAL A 233 3.99 19.62 -18.43
C VAL A 233 3.41 19.92 -19.82
N ILE A 234 4.10 19.43 -20.86
CA ILE A 234 3.70 19.55 -22.25
C ILE A 234 3.19 18.19 -22.72
N PRO A 235 1.89 18.04 -23.05
CA PRO A 235 1.38 16.79 -23.58
C PRO A 235 1.82 16.55 -25.03
N GLU A 236 1.99 15.28 -25.39
CA GLU A 236 2.17 14.84 -26.77
C GLU A 236 0.82 14.62 -27.47
N VAL A 237 0.83 14.59 -28.81
CA VAL A 237 -0.38 14.25 -29.59
C VAL A 237 -0.91 12.87 -29.19
N ALA A 238 -0.03 11.91 -28.92
CA ALA A 238 -0.41 10.56 -28.50
C ALA A 238 -1.24 10.55 -27.20
N ASP A 239 -0.89 11.41 -26.24
CA ASP A 239 -1.60 11.53 -24.96
C ASP A 239 -3.04 11.98 -25.16
N VAL A 240 -3.25 13.00 -26.01
CA VAL A 240 -4.60 13.52 -26.30
C VAL A 240 -5.42 12.49 -27.07
N ILE A 241 -4.80 11.79 -28.03
CA ILE A 241 -5.47 10.73 -28.79
C ILE A 241 -5.90 9.58 -27.85
N GLU A 242 -5.05 9.18 -26.91
CA GLU A 242 -5.39 8.13 -25.93
C GLU A 242 -6.59 8.54 -25.06
N VAL A 243 -6.63 9.79 -24.57
CA VAL A 243 -7.81 10.31 -23.83
C VAL A 243 -9.08 10.26 -24.68
N ILE A 244 -9.00 10.63 -25.96
CA ILE A 244 -10.14 10.58 -26.88
C ILE A 244 -10.61 9.15 -27.10
N GLU A 245 -9.71 8.19 -27.28
CA GLU A 245 -10.06 6.78 -27.47
C GLU A 245 -10.74 6.18 -26.24
N ARG A 246 -10.19 6.40 -25.05
CA ARG A 246 -10.81 5.98 -23.78
C ARG A 246 -12.16 6.67 -23.56
N GLY A 247 -12.28 7.94 -23.96
CA GLY A 247 -13.53 8.69 -23.96
C GLY A 247 -14.61 8.12 -24.89
N GLN A 248 -14.22 7.67 -26.09
CA GLN A 248 -15.11 7.00 -27.04
C GLN A 248 -15.58 5.64 -26.53
N MET A 249 -14.70 4.88 -25.84
CA MET A 249 -15.08 3.63 -25.19
C MET A 249 -16.10 3.87 -24.07
N LEU A 250 -15.89 4.89 -23.24
CA LEU A 250 -16.85 5.32 -22.22
C LEU A 250 -18.19 5.74 -22.84
N ALA A 251 -18.16 6.56 -23.88
CA ALA A 251 -19.34 6.98 -24.64
C ALA A 251 -20.13 5.77 -25.16
N ALA A 252 -19.47 4.79 -25.76
CA ALA A 252 -20.11 3.56 -26.23
C ALA A 252 -20.78 2.76 -25.09
N ASP A 253 -20.17 2.73 -23.89
CA ASP A 253 -20.79 2.12 -22.71
C ASP A 253 -22.05 2.86 -22.26
N LEU A 254 -22.01 4.19 -22.26
CA LEU A 254 -23.13 5.06 -21.85
C LEU A 254 -24.28 5.07 -22.85
N GLN A 255 -24.00 4.99 -24.16
CA GLN A 255 -25.01 4.82 -25.20
C GLN A 255 -25.83 3.55 -25.00
N ARG A 256 -25.19 2.44 -24.62
CA ARG A 256 -25.91 1.18 -24.27
C ARG A 256 -26.83 1.34 -23.05
N ARG A 257 -26.65 2.40 -22.26
CA ARG A 257 -27.46 2.77 -21.09
C ARG A 257 -28.43 3.92 -21.41
N ALA A 258 -28.62 4.27 -22.68
CA ALA A 258 -29.53 5.30 -23.17
C ALA A 258 -29.26 6.71 -22.60
N VAL A 259 -27.99 7.04 -22.37
CA VAL A 259 -27.55 8.41 -22.02
C VAL A 259 -27.37 9.22 -23.30
N ASP A 260 -27.87 10.46 -23.33
CA ASP A 260 -27.59 11.41 -24.40
C ASP A 260 -26.15 11.93 -24.27
N ILE A 261 -25.34 11.69 -25.30
CA ILE A 261 -23.90 11.97 -25.30
C ILE A 261 -23.42 12.66 -26.58
N ASP A 262 -24.35 13.11 -27.43
CA ASP A 262 -24.03 13.62 -28.76
C ASP A 262 -23.13 14.86 -28.72
N GLU A 263 -23.37 15.76 -27.75
CA GLU A 263 -22.57 16.97 -27.56
C GLU A 263 -21.10 16.64 -27.26
N GLU A 264 -20.84 15.75 -26.31
CA GLU A 264 -19.49 15.42 -25.87
C GLU A 264 -18.74 14.56 -26.90
N ILE A 265 -19.43 13.65 -27.61
CA ILE A 265 -18.83 12.94 -28.77
C ILE A 265 -18.43 13.93 -29.85
N CYS A 266 -19.28 14.92 -30.16
CA CYS A 266 -18.97 15.91 -31.18
C CYS A 266 -17.73 16.74 -30.82
N LYS A 267 -17.55 17.08 -29.54
CA LYS A 267 -16.33 17.76 -29.04
C LYS A 267 -15.10 16.89 -29.17
N LEU A 268 -15.16 15.63 -28.71
CA LEU A 268 -14.04 14.69 -28.84
C LEU A 268 -13.62 14.49 -30.30
N LYS A 269 -14.59 14.38 -31.21
CA LYS A 269 -14.32 14.30 -32.64
C LYS A 269 -13.66 15.57 -33.17
N ARG A 270 -14.17 16.74 -32.78
CA ARG A 270 -13.59 18.02 -33.19
C ARG A 270 -12.14 18.16 -32.74
N VAL A 271 -11.83 17.81 -31.49
CA VAL A 271 -10.44 17.83 -30.99
C VAL A 271 -9.56 16.90 -31.82
N ARG A 272 -10.04 15.68 -32.15
CA ARG A 272 -9.31 14.76 -33.03
C ARG A 272 -9.07 15.35 -34.42
N ASP A 273 -10.10 15.88 -35.07
CA ASP A 273 -10.00 16.46 -36.42
C ASP A 273 -9.01 17.66 -36.43
N GLU A 274 -9.02 18.48 -35.37
CA GLU A 274 -8.07 19.59 -35.18
C GLU A 274 -6.62 19.09 -35.05
N LEU A 275 -6.37 18.03 -34.25
CA LEU A 275 -5.04 17.41 -34.12
C LEU A 275 -4.54 16.81 -35.45
N GLU A 276 -5.40 16.07 -36.17
CA GLU A 276 -5.04 15.46 -37.46
C GLU A 276 -4.75 16.51 -38.54
N SER A 277 -5.42 17.66 -38.49
CA SER A 277 -5.20 18.78 -39.41
C SER A 277 -3.96 19.62 -39.11
N GLY A 278 -3.47 19.58 -37.86
CA GLY A 278 -2.37 20.41 -37.36
C GLY A 278 -0.96 19.99 -37.77
N GLY A 279 -0.78 18.75 -38.24
CA GLY A 279 0.54 18.20 -38.58
C GLY A 279 1.43 17.92 -37.35
N ASN A 280 2.73 17.65 -37.59
CA ASN A 280 3.69 17.21 -36.55
C ASN A 280 4.26 18.35 -35.66
N GLU A 281 3.87 19.61 -35.87
CA GLU A 281 4.43 20.78 -35.16
C GLU A 281 3.30 21.67 -34.57
N LEU A 282 2.41 21.06 -33.78
CA LEU A 282 1.42 21.82 -33.00
C LEU A 282 2.12 22.57 -31.85
N ALA A 283 1.68 23.81 -31.58
CA ALA A 283 2.20 24.59 -30.45
C ALA A 283 1.79 23.96 -29.10
N GLU A 284 2.66 24.08 -28.10
CA GLU A 284 2.49 23.48 -26.76
C GLU A 284 1.16 23.89 -26.10
N ASP A 285 0.82 25.18 -26.14
CA ASP A 285 -0.46 25.69 -25.62
C ASP A 285 -1.68 25.07 -26.31
N THR A 286 -1.57 24.80 -27.62
CA THR A 286 -2.66 24.16 -28.39
C THR A 286 -2.85 22.71 -27.98
N LEU A 287 -1.77 21.97 -27.73
CA LEU A 287 -1.84 20.58 -27.26
C LEU A 287 -2.42 20.52 -25.85
N ARG A 288 -2.03 21.45 -24.98
CA ARG A 288 -2.59 21.56 -23.63
C ARG A 288 -4.08 21.87 -23.64
N ASP A 289 -4.51 22.83 -24.45
CA ASP A 289 -5.92 23.15 -24.62
C ASP A 289 -6.72 21.97 -25.17
N ALA A 290 -6.18 21.25 -26.17
CA ALA A 290 -6.78 20.05 -26.73
C ALA A 290 -6.94 18.94 -25.67
N LEU A 291 -5.90 18.69 -24.86
CA LEU A 291 -5.94 17.73 -23.75
C LEU A 291 -7.06 18.09 -22.76
N LEU A 292 -7.09 19.35 -22.30
CA LEU A 292 -8.07 19.80 -21.32
C LEU A 292 -9.50 19.72 -21.89
N GLN A 293 -9.72 20.10 -23.15
CA GLN A 293 -11.03 19.98 -23.80
C GLN A 293 -11.49 18.51 -23.89
N ALA A 294 -10.59 17.60 -24.25
CA ALA A 294 -10.89 16.17 -24.29
C ALA A 294 -11.24 15.64 -22.89
N GLN A 295 -10.42 15.94 -21.88
CA GLN A 295 -10.64 15.53 -20.49
C GLN A 295 -11.95 16.09 -19.90
N TRP A 296 -12.29 17.35 -20.17
CA TRP A 296 -13.58 17.93 -19.76
C TRP A 296 -14.76 17.20 -20.39
N SER A 297 -14.65 16.78 -21.65
CA SER A 297 -15.69 16.01 -22.33
C SER A 297 -15.83 14.61 -21.71
N VAL A 298 -14.71 13.92 -21.47
CA VAL A 298 -14.67 12.62 -20.77
C VAL A 298 -15.26 12.71 -19.37
N ARG A 299 -14.94 13.76 -18.63
CA ARG A 299 -15.50 13.99 -17.28
C ARG A 299 -17.01 14.13 -17.30
N ARG A 300 -17.55 14.93 -18.23
CA ARG A 300 -19.00 15.12 -18.37
C ARG A 300 -19.70 13.81 -18.72
N LEU A 301 -19.13 13.03 -19.63
CA LEU A 301 -19.59 11.66 -19.92
C LEU A 301 -19.61 10.81 -18.64
N ALA A 302 -18.50 10.77 -17.89
CA ALA A 302 -18.40 9.97 -16.68
C ALA A 302 -19.43 10.35 -15.61
N LEU A 303 -19.67 11.66 -15.41
CA LEU A 303 -20.65 12.17 -14.44
C LEU A 303 -22.11 12.05 -14.92
N ALA A 304 -22.35 11.90 -16.22
CA ALA A 304 -23.68 11.62 -16.78
C ALA A 304 -24.12 10.14 -16.62
N ASN A 305 -23.26 9.29 -16.03
CA ASN A 305 -23.56 7.89 -15.84
C ASN A 305 -24.78 7.70 -14.90
N PRO A 306 -25.85 7.00 -15.33
CA PRO A 306 -27.06 6.82 -14.53
C PRO A 306 -26.83 5.93 -13.29
N LEU A 307 -25.68 5.26 -13.16
CA LEU A 307 -25.28 4.56 -11.93
C LEU A 307 -24.87 5.51 -10.79
N LEU A 308 -24.70 6.80 -11.09
CA LEU A 308 -24.45 7.89 -10.13
C LEU A 308 -25.78 8.54 -9.70
N ASP A 309 -26.78 7.72 -9.41
CA ASP A 309 -28.13 8.04 -8.94
C ASP A 309 -28.17 8.43 -7.45
N PHE A 310 -27.10 9.04 -6.97
CA PHE A 310 -26.95 9.59 -5.63
C PHE A 310 -26.29 10.97 -5.73
N GLU A 311 -26.56 11.82 -4.74
CA GLU A 311 -26.08 13.21 -4.72
C GLU A 311 -24.88 13.42 -3.81
N ASP A 312 -24.76 12.62 -2.76
CA ASP A 312 -23.77 12.81 -1.70
C ASP A 312 -22.89 11.57 -1.52
N LEU A 313 -21.64 11.80 -1.12
CA LEU A 313 -20.64 10.76 -0.84
C LEU A 313 -20.14 10.89 0.61
N LEU A 314 -20.24 9.82 1.39
CA LEU A 314 -19.55 9.66 2.66
C LEU A 314 -18.14 9.11 2.40
N PHE A 315 -17.13 9.62 3.08
CA PHE A 315 -15.77 9.08 3.02
C PHE A 315 -15.00 9.40 4.30
N VAL A 316 -13.83 8.79 4.46
CA VAL A 316 -12.92 9.07 5.59
C VAL A 316 -11.74 9.90 5.09
N LYS A 317 -11.40 10.95 5.85
CA LYS A 317 -10.11 11.63 5.75
C LYS A 317 -9.24 11.11 6.87
N ARG A 318 -8.02 10.67 6.58
CA ARG A 318 -7.09 10.21 7.62
C ARG A 318 -5.64 10.29 7.17
N VAL A 319 -4.76 10.26 8.16
CA VAL A 319 -3.33 10.05 7.99
C VAL A 319 -3.04 8.56 8.23
N PRO A 320 -2.32 7.85 7.34
CA PRO A 320 -1.87 6.49 7.61
C PRO A 320 -1.07 6.40 8.91
N GLY A 321 -1.12 5.24 9.57
CA GLY A 321 -0.36 5.00 10.80
C GLY A 321 1.15 5.15 10.60
N SER A 322 1.90 5.23 11.69
CA SER A 322 3.37 5.31 11.64
C SER A 322 4.05 4.02 11.18
N PHE A 323 3.32 2.90 11.18
CA PHE A 323 3.75 1.60 10.64
C PHE A 323 2.94 1.24 9.38
N THR A 324 3.65 0.77 8.36
CA THR A 324 3.12 0.47 7.03
C THR A 324 3.38 -0.98 6.65
N HIS A 325 2.73 -1.92 7.35
CA HIS A 325 2.73 -3.34 7.01
C HIS A 325 1.30 -3.90 7.11
N MET A 326 0.94 -4.82 6.22
CA MET A 326 -0.44 -5.33 6.09
C MET A 326 -1.01 -5.88 7.41
N SER A 327 -0.14 -6.46 8.25
CA SER A 327 -0.51 -7.03 9.55
C SER A 327 -0.80 -6.00 10.64
N ASP A 328 -0.13 -4.83 10.65
CA ASP A 328 -0.14 -3.91 11.79
C ASP A 328 -0.55 -2.45 11.49
N GLN A 329 -0.90 -2.17 10.23
CA GLN A 329 -1.46 -0.88 9.79
C GLN A 329 -2.75 -0.45 10.53
N TYR A 330 -3.41 -1.39 11.22
CA TYR A 330 -4.68 -1.19 11.92
C TYR A 330 -4.60 -1.28 13.45
N TYR A 331 -3.44 -1.00 14.04
CA TYR A 331 -3.34 -0.83 15.49
C TYR A 331 -3.39 0.63 15.91
N GLY A 332 -4.29 0.96 16.85
CA GLY A 332 -4.52 2.35 17.25
C GLY A 332 -3.31 3.01 17.94
N TRP A 333 -2.41 2.23 18.54
CA TRP A 333 -1.17 2.74 19.14
C TRP A 333 -0.11 3.18 18.11
N PHE A 334 -0.32 2.92 16.82
CA PHE A 334 0.46 3.51 15.72
C PHE A 334 -0.32 4.60 14.97
N SER A 335 -1.45 5.05 15.52
CA SER A 335 -2.25 6.11 14.94
C SER A 335 -1.46 7.41 14.82
N ARG A 336 -1.71 8.14 13.73
CA ARG A 336 -1.37 9.56 13.57
C ARG A 336 -2.66 10.37 13.60
N PRO A 337 -2.71 11.51 14.31
CA PRO A 337 -3.94 12.25 14.48
C PRO A 337 -4.32 13.00 13.20
N GLY A 338 -5.62 13.13 12.95
CA GLY A 338 -6.16 14.04 11.93
C GLY A 338 -7.27 13.40 11.10
N GLY A 339 -8.08 14.25 10.49
CA GLY A 339 -9.17 13.82 9.62
C GLY A 339 -10.47 13.56 10.37
N GLY A 340 -11.22 12.55 9.93
CA GLY A 340 -12.60 12.31 10.36
C GLY A 340 -13.48 11.73 9.27
N LEU A 341 -14.78 11.67 9.52
CA LEU A 341 -15.79 11.29 8.54
C LEU A 341 -16.38 12.54 7.89
N TYR A 342 -16.48 12.52 6.56
CA TYR A 342 -16.92 13.68 5.78
C TYR A 342 -17.99 13.28 4.78
N ILE A 343 -18.92 14.19 4.53
CA ILE A 343 -19.87 14.09 3.43
C ILE A 343 -19.53 15.16 2.40
N LEU A 344 -19.27 14.73 1.16
CA LEU A 344 -19.19 15.60 0.00
C LEU A 344 -20.58 15.70 -0.60
N GLU A 345 -21.22 16.83 -0.35
CA GLU A 345 -22.59 17.10 -0.77
C GLU A 345 -22.63 17.64 -2.20
N ASN A 346 -23.59 17.14 -2.99
CA ASN A 346 -23.74 17.48 -4.41
C ASN A 346 -22.43 17.30 -5.20
N PHE A 347 -21.76 16.16 -5.06
CA PHE A 347 -20.38 15.94 -5.56
C PHE A 347 -20.21 16.11 -7.09
N LYS A 348 -21.32 15.94 -7.84
CA LYS A 348 -21.39 16.10 -9.30
C LYS A 348 -21.38 17.56 -9.73
N SER A 349 -21.74 18.49 -8.84
CA SER A 349 -21.82 19.92 -9.15
C SER A 349 -20.44 20.56 -9.32
N ASP A 350 -20.42 21.77 -9.89
CA ASP A 350 -19.22 22.62 -9.99
C ASP A 350 -18.84 23.26 -8.64
N SER A 351 -19.69 23.17 -7.62
CA SER A 351 -19.46 23.76 -6.30
C SER A 351 -19.90 22.82 -5.18
N PRO A 352 -19.29 21.62 -5.06
CA PRO A 352 -19.64 20.68 -4.02
C PRO A 352 -19.28 21.24 -2.64
N ARG A 353 -20.06 20.89 -1.62
CA ARG A 353 -19.82 21.32 -0.24
C ARG A 353 -19.28 20.17 0.58
N LEU A 354 -18.29 20.44 1.43
CA LEU A 354 -17.72 19.46 2.33
C LEU A 354 -18.26 19.67 3.75
N ARG A 355 -18.89 18.64 4.32
CA ARG A 355 -19.39 18.65 5.70
C ARG A 355 -18.62 17.67 6.57
N HIS A 356 -18.05 18.15 7.68
CA HIS A 356 -17.33 17.33 8.66
C HIS A 356 -18.32 16.75 9.70
N LEU A 357 -18.42 15.43 9.81
CA LEU A 357 -19.35 14.76 10.74
C LEU A 357 -18.81 14.58 12.15
N THR A 358 -17.49 14.48 12.28
CA THR A 358 -16.80 14.06 13.51
C THR A 358 -15.99 15.18 14.15
N ASP A 359 -16.29 16.44 13.83
CA ASP A 359 -15.54 17.61 14.29
C ASP A 359 -15.47 17.75 15.82
N GLY A 360 -16.50 17.25 16.51
CA GLY A 360 -16.55 17.25 17.98
C GLY A 360 -15.77 16.10 18.65
N MET A 361 -15.18 15.17 17.89
CA MET A 361 -14.43 14.05 18.46
C MET A 361 -12.97 14.45 18.75
N PRO A 362 -12.33 13.89 19.80
CA PRO A 362 -10.92 14.15 20.06
C PRO A 362 -10.03 13.77 18.86
N PRO A 363 -8.84 14.40 18.73
CA PRO A 363 -7.90 14.02 17.68
C PRO A 363 -7.54 12.53 17.76
N GLY A 364 -7.66 11.86 16.63
CA GLY A 364 -7.50 10.41 16.54
C GLY A 364 -7.37 9.95 15.10
N SER A 365 -7.60 8.65 14.89
CA SER A 365 -7.65 8.04 13.57
C SER A 365 -8.97 7.33 13.36
N PHE A 366 -9.48 7.39 12.13
CA PHE A 366 -10.75 6.84 11.71
C PHE A 366 -10.51 5.80 10.62
N LEU A 367 -11.20 4.67 10.68
CA LEU A 367 -11.04 3.60 9.70
C LEU A 367 -12.38 3.17 9.12
N ARG A 368 -12.36 2.98 7.79
CA ARG A 368 -13.20 2.04 7.04
C ARG A 368 -14.69 2.10 7.41
N PRO A 369 -15.36 3.24 7.17
CA PRO A 369 -16.78 3.35 7.43
C PRO A 369 -17.61 2.35 6.61
N ASP A 370 -18.81 2.06 7.08
CA ASP A 370 -19.87 1.38 6.35
C ASP A 370 -21.21 2.10 6.59
N LEU A 371 -22.10 2.06 5.60
CA LEU A 371 -23.44 2.64 5.70
C LEU A 371 -24.48 1.57 6.02
N SER A 372 -25.41 1.92 6.89
CA SER A 372 -26.59 1.10 7.13
C SER A 372 -27.40 0.92 5.85
N TYR A 373 -28.16 -0.17 5.75
CA TYR A 373 -28.93 -0.48 4.53
C TYR A 373 -29.92 0.62 4.10
N ASP A 374 -30.45 1.39 5.06
CA ASP A 374 -31.33 2.53 4.80
C ASP A 374 -30.57 3.82 4.43
N GLY A 375 -29.23 3.81 4.45
CA GLY A 375 -28.38 4.94 4.13
C GLY A 375 -28.39 6.08 5.16
N ARG A 376 -28.85 5.82 6.40
CA ARG A 376 -29.08 6.88 7.41
C ARG A 376 -28.05 6.92 8.54
N ARG A 377 -27.31 5.84 8.73
CA ARG A 377 -26.33 5.68 9.81
C ARG A 377 -25.00 5.21 9.25
N VAL A 378 -23.93 5.63 9.92
CA VAL A 378 -22.56 5.22 9.63
C VAL A 378 -22.04 4.39 10.80
N LEU A 379 -21.47 3.23 10.46
CA LEU A 379 -20.62 2.42 11.32
C LEU A 379 -19.17 2.74 10.96
N PHE A 380 -18.30 2.91 11.95
CA PHE A 380 -16.88 3.21 11.72
C PHE A 380 -16.03 2.75 12.90
N ALA A 381 -14.72 2.63 12.70
CA ALA A 381 -13.79 2.42 13.80
C ALA A 381 -13.00 3.71 14.11
N TYR A 382 -12.77 3.97 15.39
CA TYR A 382 -12.05 5.15 15.85
C TYR A 382 -11.16 4.80 17.06
N CYS A 383 -9.96 5.37 17.09
CA CYS A 383 -9.09 5.41 18.25
C CYS A 383 -8.61 6.85 18.51
N ARG A 384 -8.44 7.23 19.77
CA ARG A 384 -7.82 8.48 20.15
C ARG A 384 -6.31 8.39 19.95
N HIS A 385 -5.71 9.44 19.41
CA HIS A 385 -4.26 9.52 19.31
C HIS A 385 -3.64 9.86 20.66
N VAL A 386 -2.59 9.14 21.04
CA VAL A 386 -1.80 9.39 22.25
C VAL A 386 -0.37 9.70 21.83
N ALA A 387 0.06 10.95 22.06
CA ALA A 387 1.40 11.38 21.68
C ALA A 387 2.49 10.56 22.39
N GLY A 388 3.45 10.05 21.61
CA GLY A 388 4.58 9.26 22.11
C GLY A 388 4.27 7.79 22.37
N LEU A 389 3.01 7.35 22.25
CA LEU A 389 2.64 5.95 22.45
C LEU A 389 3.28 5.04 21.40
N ASP A 390 3.50 5.53 20.18
CA ASP A 390 4.26 4.85 19.13
C ASP A 390 5.64 4.38 19.61
N ARG A 391 6.27 5.16 20.50
CA ARG A 391 7.59 4.91 21.08
C ARG A 391 7.58 4.17 22.42
N GLU A 392 6.42 3.77 22.93
CA GLU A 392 6.32 2.95 24.15
C GLU A 392 7.09 1.63 23.99
N PRO A 393 8.14 1.36 24.79
CA PRO A 393 8.99 0.18 24.62
C PRO A 393 8.30 -1.14 24.94
N ASN A 394 7.20 -1.15 25.70
CA ASN A 394 6.50 -2.36 26.09
C ASN A 394 4.97 -2.20 25.98
N LYS A 395 4.45 -2.30 24.75
CA LYS A 395 3.02 -2.36 24.44
C LYS A 395 2.41 -3.74 24.65
N LEU A 396 3.24 -4.78 24.85
CA LEU A 396 2.78 -6.13 25.20
C LEU A 396 2.05 -6.13 26.56
N ASP A 397 2.54 -5.34 27.51
CA ASP A 397 1.78 -5.04 28.72
C ASP A 397 0.71 -4.00 28.40
N LYS A 398 -0.52 -4.49 28.19
CA LYS A 398 -1.69 -3.66 27.88
C LYS A 398 -1.93 -2.57 28.93
N SER A 399 -1.42 -2.68 30.17
CA SER A 399 -1.54 -1.60 31.17
C SER A 399 -0.79 -0.32 30.76
N ASN A 400 0.24 -0.42 29.92
CA ASN A 400 0.98 0.72 29.37
C ASN A 400 0.22 1.44 28.23
N VAL A 401 -0.85 0.85 27.71
CA VAL A 401 -1.64 1.41 26.60
C VAL A 401 -3.04 1.80 27.10
N PRO A 402 -3.47 3.07 26.94
CA PRO A 402 -4.84 3.48 27.24
C PRO A 402 -5.86 2.72 26.40
N GLU A 403 -7.03 2.41 26.96
CA GLU A 403 -8.10 1.69 26.25
C GLU A 403 -8.58 2.41 24.99
N ASP A 404 -8.71 3.73 25.07
CA ASP A 404 -9.15 4.56 23.95
C ASP A 404 -8.06 4.80 22.90
N ALA A 405 -6.85 4.26 23.09
CA ALA A 405 -5.81 4.20 22.07
C ALA A 405 -5.91 2.95 21.19
N PHE A 406 -6.82 2.02 21.49
CA PHE A 406 -7.22 0.94 20.59
C PHE A 406 -8.40 1.39 19.72
N TYR A 407 -8.53 0.82 18.52
CA TYR A 407 -9.72 1.04 17.70
C TYR A 407 -10.95 0.40 18.35
N HIS A 408 -12.04 1.18 18.41
CA HIS A 408 -13.36 0.68 18.80
C HIS A 408 -14.36 0.97 17.70
N LEU A 409 -15.40 0.15 17.62
CA LEU A 409 -16.52 0.39 16.72
C LEU A 409 -17.46 1.44 17.30
N TYR A 410 -17.90 2.36 16.46
CA TYR A 410 -18.87 3.39 16.75
C TYR A 410 -19.96 3.42 15.69
N GLU A 411 -21.16 3.85 16.08
CA GLU A 411 -22.26 4.12 15.17
C GLU A 411 -22.82 5.53 15.44
N MET A 412 -23.24 6.23 14.39
CA MET A 412 -23.99 7.48 14.52
C MET A 412 -24.90 7.72 13.31
N ASN A 413 -25.83 8.67 13.43
CA ASN A 413 -26.63 9.16 12.31
C ASN A 413 -25.79 10.07 11.40
N LEU A 414 -26.15 10.18 10.11
CA LEU A 414 -25.43 11.06 9.15
C LEU A 414 -25.63 12.57 9.40
N ASP A 415 -26.52 12.95 10.32
CA ASP A 415 -26.64 14.32 10.83
C ASP A 415 -25.68 14.61 12.00
N GLY A 416 -24.88 13.63 12.42
CA GLY A 416 -23.94 13.71 13.54
C GLY A 416 -24.54 13.41 14.92
N SER A 417 -25.86 13.16 15.00
CA SER A 417 -26.53 12.78 16.25
C SER A 417 -26.39 11.30 16.57
N GLY A 418 -26.69 10.92 17.81
CA GLY A 418 -26.81 9.52 18.21
C GLY A 418 -25.49 8.74 18.23
N LEU A 419 -24.34 9.43 18.38
CA LEU A 419 -23.04 8.79 18.50
C LEU A 419 -23.01 7.81 19.69
N ARG A 420 -22.70 6.55 19.39
CA ARG A 420 -22.55 5.47 20.39
C ARG A 420 -21.32 4.62 20.09
N ARG A 421 -20.60 4.24 21.15
CA ARG A 421 -19.52 3.25 21.11
C ARG A 421 -20.14 1.86 21.29
N LEU A 422 -19.72 0.89 20.47
CA LEU A 422 -20.25 -0.47 20.45
C LEU A 422 -19.31 -1.49 21.10
N THR A 423 -17.99 -1.27 21.07
CA THR A 423 -17.00 -2.19 21.61
C THR A 423 -16.11 -1.54 22.68
N HIS A 424 -15.59 -2.34 23.61
CA HIS A 424 -14.94 -1.89 24.85
C HIS A 424 -13.78 -2.80 25.30
N GLY A 425 -12.80 -2.26 26.03
CA GLY A 425 -11.62 -3.00 26.50
C GLY A 425 -10.39 -2.82 25.59
N LYS A 426 -9.26 -3.44 25.94
CA LYS A 426 -7.96 -3.20 25.28
C LYS A 426 -7.73 -4.15 24.11
N TYR A 427 -8.51 -3.95 23.05
CA TYR A 427 -8.45 -4.70 21.80
C TYR A 427 -8.77 -3.78 20.63
N ASP A 428 -8.09 -3.96 19.50
CA ASP A 428 -8.42 -3.24 18.27
C ASP A 428 -9.58 -3.97 17.58
N ASP A 429 -10.74 -3.31 17.56
CA ASP A 429 -11.96 -3.74 16.87
C ASP A 429 -12.23 -2.78 15.69
N PHE A 430 -12.16 -3.28 14.46
CA PHE A 430 -12.22 -2.44 13.27
C PHE A 430 -12.82 -3.14 12.04
N ASP A 431 -12.96 -2.37 10.96
CA ASP A 431 -13.51 -2.81 9.67
C ASP A 431 -14.91 -3.45 9.73
N GLY A 432 -15.80 -2.86 10.53
CA GLY A 432 -17.16 -3.36 10.73
C GLY A 432 -18.05 -3.24 9.49
N ARG A 433 -18.93 -4.23 9.29
CA ARG A 433 -19.98 -4.25 8.25
C ARG A 433 -21.32 -4.62 8.84
N TYR A 434 -22.37 -3.94 8.37
CA TYR A 434 -23.74 -4.38 8.66
C TYR A 434 -24.03 -5.70 7.94
N LEU A 435 -24.55 -6.67 8.69
CA LEU A 435 -25.12 -7.90 8.15
C LEU A 435 -26.61 -7.71 7.84
N PRO A 436 -27.17 -8.48 6.88
CA PRO A 436 -28.58 -8.36 6.49
C PRO A 436 -29.60 -8.55 7.63
N ASP A 437 -29.23 -9.26 8.69
CA ASP A 437 -30.06 -9.49 9.88
C ASP A 437 -29.92 -8.39 10.96
N GLY A 438 -29.12 -7.37 10.68
CA GLY A 438 -28.87 -6.23 11.56
C GLY A 438 -27.71 -6.40 12.52
N ARG A 439 -27.08 -7.58 12.61
CA ARG A 439 -25.81 -7.76 13.33
C ARG A 439 -24.67 -7.02 12.63
N ILE A 440 -23.53 -6.94 13.29
CA ILE A 440 -22.31 -6.34 12.74
C ILE A 440 -21.21 -7.39 12.76
N VAL A 441 -20.59 -7.65 11.60
CA VAL A 441 -19.34 -8.42 11.48
C VAL A 441 -18.15 -7.46 11.48
N PHE A 442 -17.04 -7.83 12.09
CA PHE A 442 -15.84 -6.99 12.19
C PHE A 442 -14.58 -7.82 12.47
N LEU A 443 -13.41 -7.19 12.38
CA LEU A 443 -12.12 -7.78 12.75
C LEU A 443 -11.74 -7.38 14.17
N SER A 444 -11.20 -8.33 14.94
CA SER A 444 -10.78 -8.06 16.32
C SER A 444 -9.59 -8.90 16.78
N THR A 445 -8.72 -8.30 17.58
CA THR A 445 -7.61 -9.00 18.28
C THR A 445 -8.07 -9.86 19.46
N ARG A 446 -9.36 -9.83 19.83
CA ARG A 446 -9.95 -10.57 20.97
C ARG A 446 -9.84 -12.08 20.87
N ARG A 447 -9.56 -12.63 19.68
CA ARG A 447 -9.31 -14.07 19.48
C ARG A 447 -8.29 -14.63 20.46
N GLY A 448 -7.29 -13.81 20.81
CA GLY A 448 -6.38 -14.08 21.92
C GLY A 448 -5.69 -15.45 21.83
N GLN A 449 -5.39 -16.02 22.99
CA GLN A 449 -4.64 -17.27 23.12
C GLN A 449 -5.51 -18.53 23.31
N HIS A 450 -6.84 -18.41 23.16
CA HIS A 450 -7.76 -19.52 23.36
C HIS A 450 -7.51 -20.63 22.32
N LEU A 451 -7.30 -21.87 22.75
CA LEU A 451 -7.14 -22.98 21.81
C LEU A 451 -8.45 -23.30 21.08
N GLN A 452 -9.55 -23.24 21.82
CA GLN A 452 -10.91 -23.44 21.34
C GLN A 452 -11.66 -22.11 21.48
N THR A 453 -12.22 -21.61 20.38
CA THR A 453 -13.09 -20.43 20.38
C THR A 453 -14.55 -20.86 20.51
N ASP A 454 -15.24 -20.35 21.52
CA ASP A 454 -16.65 -20.60 21.79
C ASP A 454 -17.28 -19.38 22.50
N LEU A 455 -18.51 -19.55 23.02
CA LEU A 455 -19.16 -18.48 23.78
C LEU A 455 -18.37 -18.12 25.06
N SER A 456 -17.70 -19.08 25.69
CA SER A 456 -16.93 -18.84 26.92
C SER A 456 -15.68 -17.98 26.66
N SER A 457 -14.98 -18.19 25.54
CA SER A 457 -13.84 -17.34 25.15
C SER A 457 -14.30 -15.94 24.77
N ALA A 458 -15.44 -15.80 24.07
CA ALA A 458 -16.05 -14.51 23.81
C ALA A 458 -16.41 -13.76 25.11
N TYR A 459 -17.11 -14.40 26.06
CA TYR A 459 -17.43 -13.81 27.37
C TYR A 459 -16.18 -13.41 28.16
N ALA A 460 -15.13 -14.24 28.16
CA ALA A 460 -13.88 -13.94 28.85
C ALA A 460 -13.21 -12.68 28.28
N SER A 461 -13.18 -12.53 26.95
CA SER A 461 -12.61 -11.35 26.29
C SER A 461 -13.43 -10.06 26.50
N GLN A 462 -14.73 -10.19 26.82
CA GLN A 462 -15.60 -9.07 27.17
C GLN A 462 -15.43 -8.66 28.65
N ALA A 463 -15.11 -9.62 29.53
CA ALA A 463 -14.96 -9.40 30.96
C ALA A 463 -13.59 -8.84 31.37
N GLY A 464 -12.58 -8.87 30.49
CA GLY A 464 -11.26 -8.33 30.80
C GLY A 464 -10.29 -8.24 29.62
N ASP A 465 -9.14 -7.62 29.87
CA ASP A 465 -8.05 -7.42 28.91
C ASP A 465 -7.11 -8.64 28.91
N LEU A 466 -7.44 -9.65 28.11
CA LEU A 466 -6.69 -10.89 27.99
C LEU A 466 -5.48 -10.73 27.05
N PRO A 467 -4.46 -11.61 27.19
CA PRO A 467 -3.32 -11.65 26.28
C PRO A 467 -3.71 -11.96 24.82
N ASP A 468 -3.00 -11.34 23.87
CA ASP A 468 -3.23 -11.55 22.45
C ASP A 468 -2.51 -12.81 21.92
N GLY A 469 -2.92 -13.27 20.73
CA GLY A 469 -2.12 -14.16 19.88
C GLY A 469 -1.30 -13.35 18.89
N TYR A 470 -0.12 -13.82 18.48
CA TYR A 470 0.82 -13.04 17.68
C TYR A 470 1.20 -13.68 16.36
N VAL A 471 1.59 -12.85 15.38
CA VAL A 471 2.15 -13.31 14.11
C VAL A 471 3.47 -14.05 14.29
N ARG A 472 3.81 -14.93 13.36
CA ARG A 472 5.06 -15.70 13.40
C ARG A 472 6.28 -14.91 12.90
N CYS A 473 6.15 -14.14 11.83
CA CYS A 473 7.24 -13.49 11.07
C CYS A 473 7.70 -12.11 11.59
N GLY A 474 7.24 -11.66 12.75
CA GLY A 474 7.56 -10.32 13.25
C GLY A 474 7.13 -10.06 14.67
N GLY A 475 7.51 -8.89 15.17
CA GLY A 475 7.06 -8.33 16.43
C GLY A 475 8.08 -8.36 17.58
N GLY A 476 7.63 -7.83 18.71
CA GLY A 476 8.38 -7.66 19.95
C GLY A 476 7.50 -6.92 20.97
N PRO A 477 7.95 -6.74 22.23
CA PRO A 477 7.21 -5.96 23.22
C PRO A 477 6.88 -4.52 22.75
N GLU A 478 7.74 -3.92 21.94
CA GLU A 478 7.60 -2.57 21.37
C GLU A 478 6.64 -2.52 20.16
N ARG A 479 6.45 -3.67 19.49
CA ARG A 479 5.61 -3.87 18.30
C ARG A 479 4.91 -5.23 18.41
N PRO A 480 3.95 -5.40 19.33
CA PRO A 480 3.19 -6.64 19.42
C PRO A 480 2.27 -6.73 18.21
N VAL A 481 2.55 -7.66 17.29
CA VAL A 481 1.74 -7.86 16.08
C VAL A 481 0.64 -8.87 16.39
N ALA A 482 -0.40 -8.39 17.06
CA ALA A 482 -1.57 -9.15 17.52
C ALA A 482 -2.50 -9.59 16.37
N VAL A 483 -2.78 -10.88 16.25
CA VAL A 483 -3.63 -11.44 15.20
C VAL A 483 -5.08 -10.98 15.38
N TYR A 484 -5.71 -10.49 14.32
CA TYR A 484 -7.14 -10.20 14.26
C TYR A 484 -7.89 -11.14 13.32
N THR A 485 -9.10 -11.53 13.73
CA THR A 485 -9.98 -12.48 13.03
C THR A 485 -11.44 -12.01 13.09
N LEU A 486 -12.32 -12.67 12.36
CA LEU A 486 -13.74 -12.31 12.28
C LEU A 486 -14.51 -12.55 13.59
N HIS A 487 -15.26 -11.52 13.98
CA HIS A 487 -16.19 -11.51 15.11
C HIS A 487 -17.54 -10.95 14.67
N VAL A 488 -18.60 -11.25 15.42
CA VAL A 488 -19.91 -10.62 15.27
C VAL A 488 -20.44 -10.09 16.59
N ILE A 489 -21.20 -9.01 16.53
CA ILE A 489 -21.96 -8.43 17.66
C ILE A 489 -23.38 -8.12 17.20
N ASP A 490 -24.29 -8.05 18.17
CA ASP A 490 -25.60 -7.47 17.92
C ASP A 490 -25.48 -5.97 17.73
N ARG A 491 -26.49 -5.39 17.08
CA ARG A 491 -26.54 -3.96 16.77
C ARG A 491 -26.38 -3.06 18.00
N ASP A 492 -26.76 -3.52 19.17
CA ASP A 492 -26.64 -2.76 20.43
C ASP A 492 -25.27 -2.91 21.12
N GLY A 493 -24.35 -3.67 20.52
CA GLY A 493 -23.03 -3.96 21.09
C GLY A 493 -23.01 -5.17 22.02
N THR A 494 -24.12 -5.89 22.18
CA THR A 494 -24.20 -7.11 23.00
C THR A 494 -23.91 -8.37 22.18
N ASN A 495 -23.91 -9.53 22.86
CA ASN A 495 -23.79 -10.86 22.25
C ASN A 495 -22.58 -11.01 21.31
N LEU A 496 -21.42 -10.50 21.75
CA LEU A 496 -20.15 -10.71 21.07
C LEU A 496 -19.89 -12.20 20.85
N ARG A 497 -19.51 -12.57 19.63
CA ARG A 497 -19.10 -13.93 19.26
C ARG A 497 -17.85 -13.89 18.40
N GLN A 498 -16.93 -14.79 18.71
CA GLN A 498 -15.84 -15.19 17.82
C GLN A 498 -16.39 -16.14 16.77
N ILE A 499 -16.29 -15.78 15.48
CA ILE A 499 -16.81 -16.62 14.39
C ILE A 499 -15.70 -17.26 13.55
N SER A 500 -14.46 -16.83 13.72
CA SER A 500 -13.29 -17.49 13.13
C SER A 500 -12.32 -17.98 14.22
N PRO A 501 -12.07 -19.30 14.32
CA PRO A 501 -11.06 -19.86 15.22
C PRO A 501 -9.63 -19.76 14.67
N PHE A 502 -9.49 -19.18 13.47
CA PHE A 502 -8.24 -19.19 12.70
C PHE A 502 -7.10 -18.56 13.51
N GLU A 503 -5.89 -19.05 13.26
CA GLU A 503 -4.70 -18.78 14.05
C GLU A 503 -3.88 -17.59 13.57
N MET A 504 -4.15 -17.16 12.33
CA MET A 504 -3.52 -16.06 11.61
C MET A 504 -4.56 -15.03 11.22
N PHE A 505 -4.08 -13.99 10.52
CA PHE A 505 -4.87 -12.82 10.18
C PHE A 505 -5.93 -13.07 9.12
N GLU A 506 -7.01 -12.30 9.25
CA GLU A 506 -8.06 -12.13 8.25
C GLU A 506 -8.25 -10.64 7.97
N TRP A 507 -8.65 -10.27 6.74
CA TRP A 507 -8.76 -8.87 6.34
C TRP A 507 -10.03 -8.55 5.55
N THR A 508 -10.40 -7.28 5.64
CA THR A 508 -11.28 -6.60 4.71
C THR A 508 -12.61 -7.29 4.45
N PRO A 509 -13.41 -7.61 5.50
CA PRO A 509 -14.70 -8.24 5.30
C PRO A 509 -15.64 -7.37 4.45
N SER A 510 -16.42 -8.04 3.61
CA SER A 510 -17.58 -7.49 2.91
C SER A 510 -18.70 -8.53 2.89
N VAL A 511 -19.93 -8.07 2.65
CA VAL A 511 -21.09 -8.97 2.49
C VAL A 511 -21.28 -9.26 1.01
N ASP A 512 -21.25 -10.53 0.63
CA ASP A 512 -21.51 -10.98 -0.75
C ASP A 512 -23.03 -11.02 -1.01
N SER A 513 -23.39 -10.98 -2.28
CA SER A 513 -24.75 -11.03 -2.83
C SER A 513 -25.60 -12.22 -2.37
N ASP A 514 -25.00 -13.28 -1.86
CA ASP A 514 -25.71 -14.44 -1.30
C ASP A 514 -25.87 -14.38 0.22
N GLY A 515 -25.38 -13.32 0.88
CA GLY A 515 -25.42 -13.11 2.33
C GLY A 515 -24.20 -13.67 3.08
N ARG A 516 -23.22 -14.27 2.38
CA ARG A 516 -21.95 -14.68 2.99
C ARG A 516 -21.05 -13.50 3.31
N ILE A 517 -20.12 -13.71 4.23
CA ILE A 517 -19.01 -12.78 4.48
C ILE A 517 -17.86 -13.19 3.57
N LEU A 518 -17.40 -12.28 2.73
CA LEU A 518 -16.21 -12.39 1.88
C LEU A 518 -15.04 -11.68 2.57
N TYR A 519 -13.86 -12.31 2.64
CA TYR A 519 -12.70 -11.77 3.36
C TYR A 519 -11.40 -12.41 2.86
N SER A 520 -10.26 -11.79 3.16
CA SER A 520 -8.95 -12.35 2.87
C SER A 520 -8.41 -13.08 4.10
N ARG A 521 -7.62 -14.14 3.91
CA ARG A 521 -7.02 -14.91 5.00
C ARG A 521 -5.58 -15.28 4.66
N TRP A 522 -4.69 -15.19 5.63
CA TRP A 522 -3.30 -15.61 5.48
C TRP A 522 -3.11 -17.07 5.83
N ASP A 523 -3.03 -17.93 4.83
CA ASP A 523 -2.75 -19.35 5.01
C ASP A 523 -1.24 -19.61 5.03
N TYR A 524 -0.70 -19.63 6.24
CA TYR A 524 0.72 -19.76 6.54
C TYR A 524 1.06 -21.14 7.13
N VAL A 525 0.23 -22.15 6.87
CA VAL A 525 0.43 -23.51 7.41
C VAL A 525 1.16 -24.37 6.38
N ASP A 526 2.41 -24.73 6.67
CA ASP A 526 3.27 -25.53 5.78
C ASP A 526 3.51 -24.89 4.41
N ARG A 527 3.51 -23.56 4.37
CA ARG A 527 3.64 -22.75 3.16
C ARG A 527 4.59 -21.58 3.39
N ASP A 528 5.10 -21.06 2.27
CA ASP A 528 5.84 -19.80 2.28
C ASP A 528 4.99 -18.68 2.91
N ASN A 529 5.62 -17.75 3.60
CA ASN A 529 4.89 -16.74 4.37
C ASN A 529 4.40 -15.58 3.51
N MET A 530 4.85 -15.44 2.26
CA MET A 530 4.62 -14.24 1.47
C MET A 530 3.33 -14.24 0.64
N PRO A 531 3.03 -15.24 -0.21
CA PRO A 531 2.02 -15.08 -1.26
C PRO A 531 0.60 -15.53 -0.89
N TYR A 532 0.40 -16.21 0.24
CA TYR A 532 -0.85 -16.93 0.51
C TYR A 532 -1.86 -16.13 1.35
N MET A 533 -2.18 -14.89 0.94
CA MET A 533 -3.25 -14.08 1.53
C MET A 533 -4.50 -14.12 0.65
N SER A 534 -5.05 -15.32 0.53
CA SER A 534 -6.08 -15.69 -0.44
C SER A 534 -7.48 -15.25 -0.04
N LEU A 535 -8.42 -15.36 -0.99
CA LEU A 535 -9.82 -14.96 -0.80
C LEU A 535 -10.65 -16.12 -0.26
N TRP A 536 -11.40 -15.87 0.81
CA TRP A 536 -12.24 -16.82 1.52
C TRP A 536 -13.65 -16.27 1.73
N SER A 537 -14.59 -17.15 2.04
CA SER A 537 -15.91 -16.75 2.50
C SER A 537 -16.43 -17.67 3.59
N THR A 538 -17.34 -17.17 4.42
CA THR A 538 -17.99 -17.90 5.51
C THR A 538 -19.43 -17.43 5.68
N LEU A 539 -20.26 -18.20 6.36
CA LEU A 539 -21.61 -17.78 6.74
C LEU A 539 -21.56 -16.72 7.86
N PRO A 540 -22.63 -15.92 8.06
CA PRO A 540 -22.71 -14.91 9.12
C PRO A 540 -22.51 -15.41 10.56
N ASP A 541 -22.50 -16.72 10.79
CA ASP A 541 -22.22 -17.36 12.08
C ASP A 541 -20.82 -18.02 12.14
N GLY A 542 -20.01 -17.87 11.09
CA GLY A 542 -18.68 -18.48 10.98
C GLY A 542 -18.68 -19.91 10.42
N THR A 543 -19.85 -20.52 10.21
CA THR A 543 -19.93 -21.88 9.67
C THR A 543 -19.71 -21.92 8.15
N ALA A 544 -19.39 -23.11 7.64
CA ALA A 544 -19.10 -23.36 6.23
C ALA A 544 -18.04 -22.39 5.61
N PRO A 545 -16.86 -22.21 6.25
CA PRO A 545 -15.77 -21.48 5.62
C PRO A 545 -15.31 -22.21 4.35
N GLN A 546 -15.05 -21.46 3.29
CA GLN A 546 -14.61 -21.99 2.00
C GLN A 546 -13.60 -21.05 1.33
N ALA A 547 -12.61 -21.64 0.66
CA ALA A 547 -11.74 -20.89 -0.24
C ALA A 547 -12.55 -20.43 -1.47
N VAL A 548 -12.34 -19.17 -1.87
CA VAL A 548 -12.98 -18.56 -3.05
C VAL A 548 -12.00 -18.47 -4.21
N TYR A 549 -10.77 -18.02 -3.94
CA TYR A 549 -9.73 -17.88 -4.95
C TYR A 549 -8.34 -17.72 -4.35
N GLY A 550 -7.32 -18.21 -5.05
CA GLY A 550 -5.91 -17.85 -4.82
C GLY A 550 -5.20 -18.67 -3.76
N ASN A 551 -5.66 -19.89 -3.49
CA ASN A 551 -5.02 -20.77 -2.51
C ASN A 551 -3.63 -21.25 -2.97
N TYR A 552 -3.40 -21.29 -4.28
CA TYR A 552 -2.13 -21.65 -4.94
C TYR A 552 -1.62 -20.56 -5.90
N THR A 553 -2.23 -19.38 -5.90
CA THR A 553 -1.78 -18.25 -6.71
C THR A 553 -0.63 -17.53 -6.02
N VAL A 554 0.49 -17.34 -6.72
CA VAL A 554 1.64 -16.60 -6.20
C VAL A 554 1.52 -15.10 -6.46
N ASP A 555 1.06 -14.71 -7.64
CA ASP A 555 0.92 -13.30 -8.04
C ASP A 555 -0.56 -12.94 -8.28
N PRO A 556 -1.12 -11.94 -7.58
CA PRO A 556 -0.49 -11.11 -6.54
C PRO A 556 -0.37 -11.81 -5.17
N HIS A 557 0.48 -11.29 -4.28
CA HIS A 557 0.63 -11.80 -2.91
C HIS A 557 -0.63 -11.64 -2.03
N CYS A 558 -1.34 -10.52 -2.17
CA CYS A 558 -2.50 -10.20 -1.32
C CYS A 558 -3.75 -9.82 -2.10
N PHE A 559 -4.90 -10.39 -1.70
CA PHE A 559 -6.21 -10.16 -2.30
C PHE A 559 -7.11 -9.36 -1.35
N PHE A 560 -6.88 -8.06 -1.17
CA PHE A 560 -7.59 -7.25 -0.17
C PHE A 560 -8.79 -6.48 -0.74
N GLU A 561 -9.64 -6.00 0.17
CA GLU A 561 -10.79 -5.13 -0.14
C GLU A 561 -11.77 -5.73 -1.14
N ALA A 562 -11.85 -7.05 -1.14
CA ALA A 562 -12.66 -7.79 -2.07
C ALA A 562 -14.15 -7.42 -1.90
N ARG A 563 -14.81 -7.07 -3.01
CA ARG A 563 -16.23 -6.74 -3.04
C ARG A 563 -16.90 -7.36 -4.25
N ARG A 564 -18.11 -7.85 -4.04
CA ARG A 564 -18.97 -8.32 -5.12
C ARG A 564 -19.34 -7.16 -6.05
N VAL A 565 -19.31 -7.40 -7.36
CA VAL A 565 -19.80 -6.43 -8.35
C VAL A 565 -21.33 -6.53 -8.46
N PRO A 566 -22.08 -5.41 -8.29
CA PRO A 566 -23.54 -5.42 -8.41
C PRO A 566 -24.02 -5.98 -9.75
N GLY A 567 -25.05 -6.83 -9.72
CA GLY A 567 -25.63 -7.45 -10.91
C GLY A 567 -24.71 -8.48 -11.60
N SER A 568 -23.58 -8.83 -11.00
CA SER A 568 -22.57 -9.73 -11.57
C SER A 568 -22.20 -10.87 -10.63
N ARG A 569 -21.55 -11.90 -11.19
CA ARG A 569 -20.87 -12.95 -10.43
C ARG A 569 -19.37 -12.72 -10.23
N LYS A 570 -18.88 -11.52 -10.55
CA LYS A 570 -17.48 -11.15 -10.45
C LYS A 570 -17.19 -10.39 -9.16
N ILE A 571 -15.94 -10.40 -8.74
CA ILE A 571 -15.43 -9.75 -7.54
C ILE A 571 -14.39 -8.73 -7.97
N VAL A 572 -14.40 -7.53 -7.43
CA VAL A 572 -13.26 -6.61 -7.53
C VAL A 572 -12.42 -6.74 -6.28
N PHE A 573 -11.09 -6.67 -6.40
CA PHE A 573 -10.19 -6.63 -5.25
C PHE A 573 -8.95 -5.76 -5.54
N THR A 574 -8.27 -5.35 -4.47
CA THR A 574 -6.97 -4.66 -4.48
C THR A 574 -5.85 -5.69 -4.36
N ALA A 575 -5.07 -5.86 -5.44
CA ALA A 575 -3.86 -6.67 -5.49
C ALA A 575 -2.73 -5.94 -4.75
N SER A 576 -2.47 -6.32 -3.50
CA SER A 576 -1.61 -5.58 -2.56
C SER A 576 -0.30 -6.30 -2.26
N ALA A 577 0.66 -5.58 -1.68
CA ALA A 577 1.93 -6.13 -1.21
C ALA A 577 1.77 -6.83 0.14
N HIS A 578 2.73 -7.70 0.47
CA HIS A 578 2.88 -8.24 1.82
C HIS A 578 3.52 -7.19 2.74
N HIS A 579 4.63 -6.58 2.32
CA HIS A 579 5.37 -5.61 3.12
C HIS A 579 4.97 -4.16 2.81
N ALA A 580 3.67 -3.85 2.75
CA ALA A 580 3.19 -2.45 2.71
C ALA A 580 1.82 -2.33 3.38
N GLN A 581 1.32 -1.09 3.48
CA GLN A 581 -0.10 -0.85 3.72
C GLN A 581 -0.95 -1.38 2.56
N THR A 582 -2.26 -1.54 2.79
CA THR A 582 -3.18 -1.97 1.72
C THR A 582 -3.18 -0.96 0.57
N GLY A 583 -2.75 -1.40 -0.60
CA GLY A 583 -2.72 -0.60 -1.82
C GLY A 583 -2.05 -1.34 -2.97
N GLY A 584 -2.48 -1.10 -4.20
CA GLY A 584 -1.87 -1.67 -5.39
C GLY A 584 -2.77 -1.63 -6.63
N SER A 585 -2.73 -2.67 -7.45
CA SER A 585 -3.50 -2.77 -8.69
C SER A 585 -4.94 -3.23 -8.42
N LEU A 586 -5.92 -2.75 -9.18
CA LEU A 586 -7.29 -3.24 -9.12
C LEU A 586 -7.52 -4.36 -10.13
N VAL A 587 -8.16 -5.44 -9.66
CA VAL A 587 -8.44 -6.63 -10.46
C VAL A 587 -9.91 -6.99 -10.40
N LEU A 588 -10.49 -7.26 -11.57
CA LEU A 588 -11.80 -7.88 -11.71
C LEU A 588 -11.63 -9.40 -11.85
N LEU A 589 -12.21 -10.16 -10.93
CA LEU A 589 -12.09 -11.60 -10.79
C LEU A 589 -13.40 -12.30 -11.16
N ASP A 590 -13.34 -13.31 -12.03
CA ASP A 590 -14.40 -14.31 -12.21
C ASP A 590 -13.95 -15.67 -11.65
N PRO A 591 -14.33 -16.02 -10.41
CA PRO A 591 -13.88 -17.25 -9.75
C PRO A 591 -14.43 -18.53 -10.42
N ARG A 592 -15.36 -18.42 -11.38
CA ARG A 592 -15.87 -19.57 -12.13
C ARG A 592 -14.95 -19.98 -13.27
N ARG A 593 -14.02 -19.11 -13.67
CA ARG A 593 -13.06 -19.40 -14.76
C ARG A 593 -11.86 -20.20 -14.24
N ALA A 594 -11.43 -19.91 -13.03
CA ALA A 594 -10.38 -20.62 -12.32
C ALA A 594 -10.49 -20.32 -10.82
N LEU A 595 -10.01 -21.23 -9.98
CA LEU A 595 -9.85 -20.99 -8.53
C LEU A 595 -8.46 -20.45 -8.18
N ASP A 596 -7.51 -20.54 -9.11
CA ASP A 596 -6.11 -20.15 -8.93
C ASP A 596 -5.48 -19.68 -10.25
N GLY A 597 -4.28 -19.10 -10.18
CA GLY A 597 -3.51 -18.59 -11.31
C GLY A 597 -4.01 -17.24 -11.84
N GLY A 598 -3.69 -16.93 -13.11
CA GLY A 598 -4.09 -15.66 -13.75
C GLY A 598 -5.40 -15.73 -14.55
N ALA A 599 -5.91 -16.93 -14.88
CA ALA A 599 -6.97 -17.11 -15.87
C ALA A 599 -8.34 -16.51 -15.45
N GLY A 600 -8.58 -16.36 -14.15
CA GLY A 600 -9.78 -15.73 -13.60
C GLY A 600 -9.68 -14.20 -13.49
N MET A 601 -8.48 -13.63 -13.63
CA MET A 601 -8.19 -12.23 -13.36
C MET A 601 -8.22 -11.37 -14.63
N THR A 602 -8.81 -10.18 -14.52
CA THR A 602 -8.72 -9.10 -15.51
C THR A 602 -8.18 -7.86 -14.79
N ARG A 603 -7.03 -7.33 -15.21
CA ARG A 603 -6.46 -6.11 -14.62
C ARG A 603 -7.30 -4.91 -15.06
N LEU A 604 -7.90 -4.22 -14.10
CA LEU A 604 -8.60 -2.97 -14.33
C LEU A 604 -7.63 -1.79 -14.44
N THR A 605 -6.48 -1.89 -13.77
CA THR A 605 -5.41 -0.89 -13.77
C THR A 605 -4.09 -1.57 -14.18
N PRO A 606 -3.95 -2.01 -15.44
CA PRO A 606 -2.80 -2.77 -15.91
C PRO A 606 -1.47 -2.00 -15.85
N GLU A 607 -1.52 -0.67 -15.79
CA GLU A 607 -0.36 0.21 -15.60
C GLU A 607 0.25 0.10 -14.20
N VAL A 608 -0.53 -0.32 -13.20
CA VAL A 608 -0.05 -0.50 -11.82
C VAL A 608 0.39 -1.94 -11.65
N ALA A 609 1.69 -2.15 -11.44
CA ALA A 609 2.30 -3.45 -11.17
C ALA A 609 1.66 -4.15 -9.97
N PHE A 610 1.68 -5.48 -9.96
CA PHE A 610 1.42 -6.24 -8.73
C PHE A 610 2.60 -6.01 -7.77
N PRO A 611 2.36 -5.33 -6.65
CA PRO A 611 3.46 -4.87 -5.82
C PRO A 611 4.15 -6.04 -5.14
N GLU A 612 5.46 -5.91 -4.96
CA GLU A 612 6.32 -6.92 -4.34
C GLU A 612 6.44 -8.25 -5.12
N THR A 613 5.99 -8.27 -6.36
CA THR A 613 6.12 -9.45 -7.24
C THR A 613 7.30 -9.28 -8.19
N ALA A 614 7.46 -10.22 -9.12
CA ALA A 614 8.39 -10.05 -10.23
C ALA A 614 8.16 -8.77 -11.05
N GLU A 615 6.99 -8.14 -10.96
CA GLU A 615 6.67 -6.86 -11.61
C GLU A 615 7.26 -5.63 -10.90
N GLY A 616 7.66 -5.72 -9.62
CA GLY A 616 8.28 -4.61 -8.87
C GLY A 616 7.35 -3.90 -7.87
N TRP A 617 7.68 -2.66 -7.55
CA TRP A 617 6.95 -1.74 -6.67
C TRP A 617 6.31 -0.63 -7.50
N PRO A 618 5.00 -0.36 -7.32
CA PRO A 618 4.30 0.53 -8.22
C PRO A 618 4.55 2.01 -7.87
N ALA A 619 4.72 2.84 -8.91
CA ALA A 619 4.91 4.29 -8.79
C ALA A 619 3.63 5.06 -8.41
N THR A 620 2.47 4.43 -8.57
CA THR A 620 1.16 4.91 -8.14
C THR A 620 0.33 3.73 -7.67
N TYR A 621 -0.68 3.93 -6.83
CA TYR A 621 -1.49 2.80 -6.36
C TYR A 621 -2.95 3.17 -6.11
N PHE A 622 -3.80 2.14 -6.17
CA PHE A 622 -5.23 2.23 -5.86
C PHE A 622 -5.55 1.54 -4.54
N ALA A 623 -6.64 1.97 -3.92
CA ALA A 623 -7.21 1.37 -2.72
C ALA A 623 -8.74 1.59 -2.68
N GLY A 624 -9.42 0.85 -1.82
CA GLY A 624 -10.83 1.03 -1.48
C GLY A 624 -11.82 0.94 -2.65
N PRO A 625 -11.73 -0.03 -3.57
CA PRO A 625 -12.65 -0.09 -4.70
C PRO A 625 -14.10 -0.32 -4.23
N LEU A 626 -15.04 0.47 -4.75
CA LEU A 626 -16.47 0.25 -4.65
C LEU A 626 -17.05 0.09 -6.07
N PRO A 627 -17.43 -1.13 -6.48
CA PRO A 627 -17.98 -1.35 -7.81
C PRO A 627 -19.42 -0.84 -7.91
N LEU A 628 -19.71 -0.03 -8.95
CA LEU A 628 -21.08 0.32 -9.35
C LEU A 628 -21.62 -0.70 -10.36
N CYS A 629 -20.73 -1.20 -11.23
CA CYS A 629 -20.94 -2.36 -12.10
C CYS A 629 -19.57 -2.88 -12.58
N GLU A 630 -19.53 -3.81 -13.54
CA GLU A 630 -18.26 -4.37 -14.07
C GLU A 630 -17.35 -3.35 -14.76
N ASN A 631 -17.89 -2.17 -15.14
CA ASN A 631 -17.14 -1.16 -15.90
C ASN A 631 -16.90 0.13 -15.12
N HIS A 632 -17.51 0.34 -13.95
CA HIS A 632 -17.52 1.64 -13.26
C HIS A 632 -17.33 1.47 -11.76
N TYR A 633 -16.41 2.24 -11.18
CA TYR A 633 -15.93 2.07 -9.81
C TYR A 633 -15.70 3.43 -9.14
N LEU A 634 -16.08 3.57 -7.87
CA LEU A 634 -15.50 4.60 -7.01
C LEU A 634 -14.25 4.03 -6.36
N VAL A 635 -13.16 4.78 -6.38
CA VAL A 635 -11.85 4.30 -5.89
C VAL A 635 -11.12 5.39 -5.14
N SER A 636 -10.12 4.97 -4.37
CA SER A 636 -9.07 5.86 -3.86
C SER A 636 -7.81 5.65 -4.66
N TRP A 637 -7.09 6.73 -5.00
CA TRP A 637 -5.87 6.66 -5.79
C TRP A 637 -4.80 7.60 -5.25
N SER A 638 -3.57 7.12 -5.22
CA SER A 638 -2.37 7.88 -4.89
C SER A 638 -1.51 8.08 -6.13
N ALA A 639 -1.01 9.32 -6.25
CA ALA A 639 -0.02 9.70 -7.25
C ALA A 639 1.42 9.44 -6.80
N ALA A 640 1.62 9.00 -5.55
CA ALA A 640 2.91 8.65 -5.00
C ALA A 640 3.13 7.12 -5.04
N PRO A 641 4.38 6.66 -4.98
CA PRO A 641 4.68 5.23 -4.91
C PRO A 641 4.06 4.59 -3.67
N LEU A 642 3.68 3.31 -3.80
CA LEU A 642 3.30 2.51 -2.63
C LEU A 642 4.57 2.31 -1.77
N PRO A 643 4.64 2.88 -0.54
CA PRO A 643 5.87 2.85 0.22
C PRO A 643 6.23 1.40 0.60
N PRO A 644 7.40 0.87 0.19
CA PRO A 644 7.85 -0.43 0.62
C PRO A 644 8.18 -0.39 2.11
N GLY A 645 7.81 -1.43 2.85
CA GLY A 645 8.11 -1.57 4.27
C GLY A 645 9.59 -1.83 4.60
N THR A 646 10.51 -1.76 3.63
CA THR A 646 11.92 -2.16 3.77
C THR A 646 12.90 -1.08 3.30
N PRO A 647 14.14 -0.99 3.83
CA PRO A 647 14.86 -2.01 4.59
C PRO A 647 14.94 -1.75 6.10
N ARG A 648 15.05 -2.85 6.85
CA ARG A 648 15.40 -2.86 8.28
C ARG A 648 16.62 -1.96 8.53
N PRO A 649 16.62 -1.14 9.60
CA PRO A 649 15.88 -1.36 10.84
C PRO A 649 14.59 -0.54 11.01
N SER A 650 14.22 0.36 10.10
CA SER A 650 13.04 1.22 10.28
C SER A 650 11.87 0.76 9.39
N TRP A 651 11.03 -0.14 9.91
CA TRP A 651 9.69 -0.48 9.38
C TRP A 651 8.68 0.68 9.47
N GLY A 652 9.17 1.93 9.50
CA GLY A 652 8.39 3.13 9.67
C GLY A 652 8.80 4.12 8.60
N MET A 653 8.08 4.11 7.49
CA MET A 653 8.11 5.20 6.51
C MET A 653 6.65 5.39 6.07
N PRO A 654 5.86 6.20 6.81
CA PRO A 654 4.53 6.48 6.33
C PRO A 654 4.63 7.19 4.98
N GLY A 655 3.79 6.79 4.03
CA GLY A 655 3.53 7.62 2.86
C GLY A 655 3.07 9.03 3.26
N PRO A 656 3.06 9.98 2.32
CA PRO A 656 2.66 11.35 2.62
C PRO A 656 1.26 11.40 3.25
N ALA A 657 1.01 12.38 4.14
CA ALA A 657 -0.26 12.43 4.87
C ALA A 657 -1.49 12.60 3.96
N ASN A 658 -1.28 13.14 2.76
CA ASN A 658 -2.25 13.52 1.73
C ASN A 658 -2.27 12.58 0.52
N ASP A 659 -1.84 11.33 0.70
CA ASP A 659 -1.52 10.42 -0.40
C ASP A 659 -2.72 10.13 -1.33
N LEU A 660 -3.86 9.80 -0.72
CA LEU A 660 -5.05 9.32 -1.42
C LEU A 660 -6.05 10.45 -1.73
N GLY A 661 -6.59 10.44 -2.95
CA GLY A 661 -7.80 11.17 -3.33
C GLY A 661 -8.91 10.21 -3.76
N ILE A 662 -10.13 10.72 -3.91
CA ILE A 662 -11.32 9.98 -4.35
C ILE A 662 -11.55 10.23 -5.83
N TYR A 663 -11.78 9.14 -6.57
CA TYR A 663 -11.93 9.17 -8.02
C TYR A 663 -13.09 8.30 -8.51
N LEU A 664 -13.60 8.65 -9.68
CA LEU A 664 -14.42 7.78 -10.52
C LEU A 664 -13.50 7.13 -11.55
N LEU A 665 -13.35 5.82 -11.47
CA LEU A 665 -12.58 4.99 -12.40
C LEU A 665 -13.55 4.20 -13.28
N ASP A 666 -13.21 4.07 -14.57
CA ASP A 666 -13.84 3.08 -15.44
C ASP A 666 -12.85 2.02 -15.95
N ALA A 667 -13.38 0.91 -16.46
CA ALA A 667 -12.60 -0.19 -17.01
C ALA A 667 -11.88 0.14 -18.34
N PHE A 668 -12.05 1.35 -18.86
CA PHE A 668 -11.41 1.84 -20.08
C PHE A 668 -10.17 2.69 -19.78
N GLY A 669 -9.88 2.94 -18.50
CA GLY A 669 -8.68 3.65 -18.04
C GLY A 669 -8.89 5.13 -17.74
N ASN A 670 -10.13 5.65 -17.83
CA ASN A 670 -10.42 7.03 -17.43
C ASN A 670 -10.48 7.13 -15.91
N LEU A 671 -9.82 8.15 -15.35
CA LEU A 671 -9.75 8.40 -13.91
C LEU A 671 -10.10 9.86 -13.61
N ASN A 672 -11.27 10.09 -13.04
CA ASN A 672 -11.84 11.42 -12.84
C ASN A 672 -11.82 11.81 -11.36
N LEU A 673 -11.12 12.90 -11.01
CA LEU A 673 -11.07 13.41 -9.64
C LEU A 673 -12.46 13.79 -9.13
N ILE A 674 -12.86 13.20 -8.01
CA ILE A 674 -14.04 13.61 -7.23
C ILE A 674 -13.62 14.58 -6.14
N TYR A 675 -12.63 14.23 -5.32
CA TYR A 675 -12.15 15.09 -4.24
C TYR A 675 -10.75 14.68 -3.80
N ARG A 676 -9.91 15.67 -3.51
CA ARG A 676 -8.60 15.48 -2.89
C ARG A 676 -8.35 16.65 -1.95
N ASP A 677 -7.76 16.38 -0.80
CA ASP A 677 -7.29 17.41 0.12
C ASP A 677 -5.76 17.47 0.04
N ALA A 678 -5.21 18.69 0.00
CA ALA A 678 -3.78 18.90 -0.08
C ALA A 678 -3.04 18.55 1.22
N ALA A 679 -3.74 18.46 2.35
CA ALA A 679 -3.15 18.20 3.67
C ALA A 679 -3.38 16.76 4.18
N ILE A 680 -4.41 16.06 3.70
CA ILE A 680 -4.78 14.75 4.26
C ILE A 680 -5.47 13.80 3.27
N GLY A 681 -5.14 12.51 3.36
CA GLY A 681 -5.65 11.48 2.45
C GLY A 681 -7.15 11.29 2.62
N SER A 682 -7.83 11.03 1.50
CA SER A 682 -9.27 10.78 1.42
C SER A 682 -9.52 9.40 0.82
N GLU A 683 -10.21 8.53 1.57
CA GLU A 683 -10.40 7.13 1.18
C GLU A 683 -11.80 6.58 1.50
N THR A 684 -12.11 5.40 0.95
CA THR A 684 -13.37 4.66 1.17
C THR A 684 -14.63 5.46 0.80
N PRO A 685 -14.80 5.89 -0.47
CA PRO A 685 -16.02 6.58 -0.89
C PRO A 685 -17.25 5.67 -0.86
N LEU A 686 -18.33 6.15 -0.26
CA LEU A 686 -19.60 5.45 -0.09
C LEU A 686 -20.78 6.34 -0.53
N PRO A 687 -21.59 5.90 -1.51
CA PRO A 687 -22.84 6.56 -1.89
C PRO A 687 -23.79 6.70 -0.71
N VAL A 688 -24.21 7.93 -0.40
CA VAL A 688 -25.23 8.17 0.63
C VAL A 688 -26.61 7.92 0.04
N ARG A 689 -27.06 6.67 0.16
CA ARG A 689 -28.40 6.21 -0.28
C ARG A 689 -28.75 4.88 0.38
N PRO A 690 -30.03 4.48 0.37
CA PRO A 690 -30.40 3.10 0.65
C PRO A 690 -29.69 2.14 -0.33
N ARG A 691 -29.29 0.97 0.18
CA ARG A 691 -28.70 -0.12 -0.61
C ARG A 691 -29.53 -1.39 -0.50
N THR A 692 -29.37 -2.28 -1.48
CA THR A 692 -30.03 -3.58 -1.49
C THR A 692 -29.64 -4.38 -0.25
N VAL A 693 -30.62 -4.99 0.42
CA VAL A 693 -30.38 -5.94 1.52
C VAL A 693 -30.12 -7.31 0.91
N GLU A 694 -28.95 -7.89 1.16
CA GLU A 694 -28.62 -9.26 0.71
C GLU A 694 -29.50 -10.30 1.43
N PRO A 695 -29.63 -11.53 0.91
CA PRO A 695 -30.40 -12.57 1.57
C PRO A 695 -29.92 -12.83 3.00
N GLN A 696 -30.87 -12.88 3.94
CA GLN A 696 -30.59 -13.36 5.30
C GLN A 696 -30.43 -14.87 5.27
N ILE A 697 -29.24 -15.36 5.65
CA ILE A 697 -29.00 -16.80 5.79
C ILE A 697 -29.35 -17.22 7.22
N PRO A 698 -30.23 -18.22 7.41
CA PRO A 698 -30.49 -18.77 8.74
C PRO A 698 -29.20 -19.28 9.39
N LEU A 699 -29.05 -19.06 10.69
CA LEU A 699 -27.94 -19.63 11.45
C LEU A 699 -27.98 -21.16 11.33
N LEU A 700 -26.88 -21.76 10.87
CA LEU A 700 -26.77 -23.22 10.80
C LEU A 700 -26.36 -23.78 12.15
N SER A 701 -25.57 -23.02 12.91
CA SER A 701 -25.39 -23.26 14.33
C SER A 701 -26.57 -22.63 15.08
N GLY A 702 -27.43 -23.45 15.66
CA GLY A 702 -28.27 -23.00 16.77
C GLY A 702 -27.40 -22.59 17.97
N GLU A 703 -28.00 -22.35 19.14
CA GLU A 703 -27.29 -22.34 20.43
C GLU A 703 -26.76 -23.75 20.78
N CYS A 704 -26.00 -24.36 19.87
CA CYS A 704 -25.43 -25.67 20.05
C CYS A 704 -24.09 -25.48 20.76
N ASP A 705 -24.11 -25.54 22.08
CA ASP A 705 -22.92 -25.63 22.96
C ASP A 705 -22.14 -26.96 22.78
N SER A 706 -22.29 -27.62 21.63
CA SER A 706 -21.54 -28.84 21.36
C SER A 706 -20.06 -28.49 21.25
N ARG A 707 -19.28 -29.04 22.18
CA ARG A 707 -17.81 -28.97 22.14
C ARG A 707 -17.21 -29.68 20.92
N PHE A 708 -18.02 -30.36 20.12
CA PHE A 708 -17.60 -31.13 18.97
C PHE A 708 -18.44 -30.82 17.72
N GLY A 709 -17.78 -30.83 16.56
CA GLY A 709 -18.39 -30.85 15.23
C GLY A 709 -18.18 -32.20 14.55
N GLN A 710 -19.02 -32.50 13.57
CA GLN A 710 -18.91 -33.72 12.76
C GLN A 710 -18.54 -33.37 11.31
N LEU A 711 -17.56 -34.08 10.75
CA LEU A 711 -17.08 -33.92 9.38
C LEU A 711 -17.16 -35.27 8.66
N LEU A 712 -17.71 -35.27 7.45
CA LEU A 712 -17.67 -36.42 6.54
C LEU A 712 -16.74 -36.10 5.36
N VAL A 713 -15.68 -36.87 5.22
CA VAL A 713 -14.86 -36.91 4.01
C VAL A 713 -15.40 -38.03 3.13
N GLN A 714 -15.87 -37.69 1.93
CA GLN A 714 -16.50 -38.66 1.04
C GLN A 714 -15.50 -39.57 0.33
N ASP A 715 -14.37 -39.01 -0.13
CA ASP A 715 -13.30 -39.77 -0.78
C ASP A 715 -11.96 -39.03 -0.58
N VAL A 716 -11.06 -39.62 0.22
CA VAL A 716 -9.71 -39.07 0.48
C VAL A 716 -8.79 -39.11 -0.74
N TYR A 717 -9.16 -39.83 -1.80
CA TYR A 717 -8.35 -39.97 -3.01
C TYR A 717 -8.61 -38.86 -4.04
N GLN A 718 -9.60 -37.99 -3.81
CA GLN A 718 -9.82 -36.83 -4.69
C GLN A 718 -8.62 -35.88 -4.64
N GLY A 719 -7.93 -35.73 -5.77
CA GLY A 719 -6.71 -34.93 -5.89
C GLY A 719 -5.41 -35.70 -5.64
N LEU A 720 -5.47 -37.00 -5.35
CA LEU A 720 -4.30 -37.87 -5.27
C LEU A 720 -4.07 -38.65 -6.59
N PRO A 721 -2.83 -39.04 -6.89
CA PRO A 721 -2.55 -39.98 -7.98
C PRO A 721 -3.31 -41.31 -7.82
N GLU A 722 -3.82 -41.85 -8.93
CA GLU A 722 -4.67 -43.06 -8.96
C GLU A 722 -3.95 -44.29 -8.38
N GLU A 723 -2.63 -44.38 -8.53
CA GLU A 723 -1.80 -45.46 -7.98
C GLU A 723 -1.82 -45.53 -6.44
N LEU A 724 -2.23 -44.46 -5.77
CA LEU A 724 -2.37 -44.44 -4.31
C LEU A 724 -3.74 -44.97 -3.86
N ARG A 725 -4.68 -45.25 -4.76
CA ARG A 725 -6.02 -45.71 -4.38
C ARG A 725 -5.98 -47.01 -3.57
N GLY A 726 -6.70 -47.03 -2.46
CA GLY A 726 -6.70 -48.14 -1.50
C GLY A 726 -5.46 -48.23 -0.59
N THR A 727 -4.49 -47.32 -0.70
CA THR A 727 -3.29 -47.31 0.15
C THR A 727 -3.46 -46.54 1.47
N ILE A 728 -4.42 -45.61 1.54
CA ILE A 728 -4.70 -44.83 2.74
C ILE A 728 -5.50 -45.67 3.73
N ARG A 729 -5.08 -45.63 5.00
CA ARG A 729 -5.69 -46.39 6.10
C ARG A 729 -6.30 -45.51 7.16
N ARG A 730 -5.79 -44.29 7.34
CA ARG A 730 -6.24 -43.37 8.39
C ARG A 730 -6.15 -41.92 7.94
N LEU A 731 -7.00 -41.08 8.52
CA LEU A 731 -6.79 -39.64 8.55
C LEU A 731 -6.27 -39.24 9.93
N ARG A 732 -5.17 -38.49 9.97
CA ARG A 732 -4.67 -37.83 11.18
C ARG A 732 -5.23 -36.41 11.23
N VAL A 733 -5.76 -36.02 12.38
CA VAL A 733 -6.22 -34.64 12.64
C VAL A 733 -5.12 -33.90 13.38
N VAL A 734 -4.63 -32.80 12.80
CA VAL A 734 -3.50 -32.02 13.35
C VAL A 734 -4.00 -30.63 13.73
N GLY A 735 -4.01 -30.32 15.02
CA GLY A 735 -4.40 -29.02 15.56
C GLY A 735 -3.26 -28.01 15.49
N ILE A 736 -3.62 -26.73 15.31
CA ILE A 736 -2.69 -25.62 15.17
C ILE A 736 -2.82 -24.65 16.35
N PRO A 737 -1.90 -24.67 17.34
CA PRO A 737 -1.88 -23.70 18.41
C PRO A 737 -1.49 -22.30 17.92
N ILE A 738 -2.06 -21.32 18.61
CA ILE A 738 -1.68 -19.92 18.48
C ILE A 738 -0.28 -19.69 19.02
N LYS A 739 0.45 -18.80 18.37
CA LYS A 739 1.70 -18.28 18.93
C LYS A 739 1.37 -17.28 20.03
N THR A 740 1.82 -17.57 21.24
CA THR A 740 1.56 -16.75 22.44
C THR A 740 2.68 -15.77 22.76
N HIS A 741 3.80 -15.83 22.03
CA HIS A 741 4.96 -14.96 22.24
C HIS A 741 5.12 -13.96 21.08
N PRO A 742 5.33 -12.66 21.34
CA PRO A 742 5.33 -11.64 20.28
C PRO A 742 6.62 -11.61 19.46
N THR A 743 7.75 -12.08 20.01
CA THR A 743 9.03 -12.06 19.30
C THR A 743 9.05 -13.10 18.18
N MET A 744 9.50 -12.70 17.00
CA MET A 744 9.74 -13.58 15.84
C MET A 744 10.65 -14.75 16.22
N ASN A 745 10.35 -15.95 15.70
CA ASN A 745 11.16 -17.17 15.89
C ASN A 745 11.39 -17.55 17.37
N HIS A 746 10.48 -17.17 18.27
CA HIS A 746 10.55 -17.51 19.69
C HIS A 746 9.27 -18.22 20.19
N PRO A 747 9.38 -19.46 20.70
CA PRO A 747 10.55 -20.34 20.55
C PRO A 747 10.80 -20.64 19.06
N PRO A 748 12.03 -21.02 18.67
CA PRO A 748 12.28 -21.46 17.31
C PRO A 748 11.57 -22.80 17.09
N ILE A 749 10.56 -22.80 16.20
CA ILE A 749 9.80 -24.00 15.84
C ILE A 749 10.15 -24.35 14.40
N GLY A 750 10.43 -25.63 14.17
CA GLY A 750 10.70 -26.17 12.83
C GLY A 750 11.98 -25.65 12.16
N LEU A 751 12.11 -25.91 10.86
CA LEU A 751 13.33 -25.65 10.09
C LEU A 751 13.41 -24.19 9.63
N THR A 752 12.26 -23.60 9.25
CA THR A 752 12.19 -22.21 8.78
C THR A 752 12.16 -21.21 9.93
N ARG A 753 12.03 -21.70 11.18
CA ARG A 753 11.99 -20.97 12.47
C ARG A 753 10.69 -20.21 12.73
N ASP A 754 9.90 -20.00 11.69
CA ASP A 754 8.60 -19.36 11.69
C ASP A 754 7.44 -20.36 11.47
N ASP A 755 7.73 -21.66 11.49
CA ASP A 755 6.75 -22.74 11.37
C ASP A 755 5.67 -22.66 12.47
N PRO A 756 4.41 -23.04 12.16
CA PRO A 756 3.41 -23.21 13.18
C PRO A 756 3.77 -24.37 14.12
N GLY A 757 3.54 -24.15 15.42
CA GLY A 757 3.40 -25.27 16.35
C GLY A 757 2.28 -26.20 15.85
N LYS A 758 2.36 -27.49 16.18
CA LYS A 758 1.37 -28.50 15.78
C LYS A 758 1.24 -29.55 16.86
N PHE A 759 0.05 -30.11 17.01
CA PHE A 759 -0.18 -31.28 17.87
C PHE A 759 -1.21 -32.21 17.25
N VAL A 760 -1.10 -33.50 17.53
CA VAL A 760 -2.03 -34.50 17.00
C VAL A 760 -3.26 -34.56 17.91
N LEU A 761 -4.43 -34.25 17.37
CA LEU A 761 -5.71 -34.40 18.07
C LEU A 761 -6.15 -35.87 18.10
N GLY A 762 -5.87 -36.61 17.04
CA GLY A 762 -6.19 -38.02 16.94
C GLY A 762 -6.10 -38.54 15.50
N SER A 763 -6.64 -39.73 15.29
CA SER A 763 -6.79 -40.30 13.95
C SER A 763 -8.07 -41.11 13.83
N VAL A 764 -8.66 -41.15 12.64
CA VAL A 764 -9.82 -41.98 12.30
C VAL A 764 -9.44 -43.00 11.23
N PRO A 765 -10.09 -44.17 11.17
CA PRO A 765 -9.94 -45.08 10.04
C PRO A 765 -10.53 -44.44 8.76
N VAL A 766 -9.96 -44.83 7.62
CA VAL A 766 -10.53 -44.60 6.29
C VAL A 766 -11.12 -45.92 5.81
N GLU A 767 -12.36 -45.88 5.33
CA GLU A 767 -13.07 -47.04 4.81
C GLU A 767 -12.51 -47.50 3.45
N GLU A 768 -12.87 -48.71 3.00
CA GLU A 768 -12.37 -49.27 1.74
C GLU A 768 -12.71 -48.39 0.52
N ASP A 769 -13.82 -47.66 0.57
CA ASP A 769 -14.26 -46.74 -0.49
C ASP A 769 -13.54 -45.38 -0.46
N GLY A 770 -12.68 -45.14 0.53
CA GLY A 770 -11.97 -43.87 0.72
C GLY A 770 -12.70 -42.87 1.61
N SER A 771 -13.88 -43.21 2.14
CA SER A 771 -14.64 -42.30 3.02
C SER A 771 -14.14 -42.34 4.48
N ALA A 772 -14.40 -41.27 5.23
CA ALA A 772 -14.11 -41.20 6.65
C ALA A 772 -15.08 -40.26 7.37
N ASN A 773 -15.55 -40.66 8.56
CA ASN A 773 -16.39 -39.85 9.43
C ASN A 773 -15.62 -39.44 10.69
N LEU A 774 -15.60 -38.15 11.01
CA LEU A 774 -14.80 -37.57 12.08
C LEU A 774 -15.70 -36.81 13.07
N LEU A 775 -15.44 -37.02 14.36
CA LEU A 775 -15.92 -36.14 15.42
C LEU A 775 -14.70 -35.35 15.93
N VAL A 776 -14.71 -34.04 15.77
CA VAL A 776 -13.57 -33.14 16.07
C VAL A 776 -14.00 -32.05 17.05
N PRO A 777 -13.10 -31.50 17.89
CA PRO A 777 -13.44 -30.36 18.72
C PRO A 777 -13.89 -29.17 17.86
N ALA A 778 -15.04 -28.58 18.22
CA ALA A 778 -15.52 -27.36 17.57
C ALA A 778 -14.64 -26.17 17.96
N GLY A 779 -14.50 -25.16 17.10
CA GLY A 779 -13.75 -23.94 17.42
C GLY A 779 -12.23 -24.11 17.56
N VAL A 780 -11.67 -25.24 17.12
CA VAL A 780 -10.22 -25.49 17.11
C VAL A 780 -9.74 -25.52 15.65
N PRO A 781 -8.72 -24.75 15.25
CA PRO A 781 -8.16 -24.83 13.91
C PRO A 781 -7.37 -26.13 13.74
N PHE A 782 -7.61 -26.86 12.65
CA PHE A 782 -6.91 -28.09 12.31
C PHE A 782 -6.82 -28.30 10.79
N PHE A 783 -5.89 -29.18 10.39
CA PHE A 783 -5.82 -29.77 9.05
C PHE A 783 -5.77 -31.30 9.13
N LEU A 784 -5.89 -31.97 7.99
CA LEU A 784 -5.93 -33.43 7.89
C LEU A 784 -4.69 -33.96 7.17
N GLN A 785 -4.15 -35.09 7.62
CA GLN A 785 -3.13 -35.82 6.85
C GLN A 785 -3.64 -37.22 6.51
N THR A 786 -3.49 -37.64 5.25
CA THR A 786 -3.74 -39.02 4.85
C THR A 786 -2.55 -39.88 5.25
N LEU A 787 -2.79 -41.03 5.89
CA LEU A 787 -1.75 -41.95 6.36
C LEU A 787 -1.83 -43.30 5.64
N ASN A 788 -0.68 -43.82 5.21
CA ASN A 788 -0.55 -45.17 4.68
C ASN A 788 -0.58 -46.25 5.79
N ALA A 789 -0.41 -47.52 5.41
CA ALA A 789 -0.39 -48.65 6.35
C ALA A 789 0.75 -48.58 7.40
N ASP A 790 1.85 -47.91 7.08
CA ASP A 790 2.99 -47.70 7.99
C ASP A 790 2.80 -46.47 8.90
N GLY A 791 1.68 -45.75 8.78
CA GLY A 791 1.39 -44.54 9.54
C GLY A 791 2.15 -43.29 9.07
N GLN A 792 2.75 -43.34 7.88
CA GLN A 792 3.44 -42.22 7.25
C GLN A 792 2.44 -41.33 6.52
N ALA A 793 2.65 -40.00 6.59
CA ALA A 793 1.83 -39.05 5.87
C ALA A 793 2.10 -39.15 4.37
N VAL A 794 1.04 -39.28 3.58
CA VAL A 794 1.06 -39.34 2.11
C VAL A 794 0.73 -37.97 1.52
N GLN A 795 -0.26 -37.28 2.11
CA GLN A 795 -0.63 -35.90 1.80
C GLN A 795 -0.97 -35.17 3.10
N THR A 796 -0.67 -33.88 3.10
CA THR A 796 -1.03 -32.91 4.16
C THR A 796 -1.96 -31.86 3.57
#